data_AF-A0A0F8KCS3-F1
#
_entry.id   AF-A0A0F8KCS3-F1
#
_cell.length_a   1.000
_cell.length_b   1.000
_cell.length_c   1.000
_cell.angle_alpha   90.00
_cell.angle_beta   90.00
_cell.angle_gamma   90.00
#
_symmetry.space_group_name_H-M   'P 1'
#
loop_
_entity.id
_entity.type
_entity.pdbx_description
1 polymer ?
#
loop_
_entity_poly.entity_id
_entity_poly.type
_entity_poly.pdbx_seq_one_letter_code
_entity_poly.pdbx_strand_id
1 'polypeptide(L)'
;MSNQPGIHDKTFSQESDDRIKAAKQLGALFEVFPDRKQAFEDLLRLCSDRDSEVRVEAINSLTTVFPNVPEKELTWERFVNLTAYPVEQVFTAAVNALITVFPLVPDKGRAWKDLIELINSKSSIEDVSRGIVSSLQNIISEYPDREHAWKDLLEMTASEEPYARKKAASLLSMVFPGLPEGKKTKAWKDLLGLAGENGDLQVREQASKTIREVFPLLPDEKKDEGWEEMLELAGESADHAARMKILPFLPSVFSSVPDKNKAWETIFRFTGDERETVRKQVVDALVSISTEISDKSRGWSDFIKLTGAQDEYVRDRAVDALSGVYQCLENKDAAWKELIGLTGSEDKNIRTTAARALNRIFPYVSDKIQAYSDLVDLAEKEDNYVLREVARNLSSIHPQFYGEYGTDEVRAEIGEINEIGRRNGEKEIKSSGIYESASEKAAFLRKGTVTFSGPVSVQHDMGKNKEIAEGREMRDEDNAENGQFKEKESKKSAYDFLRLKGEREKYARKDSAGPFSETYSGIPEKKEIIEELLRLSSDPDPQIRRGAIETLLARYSREAGKAQDIWNELLRISEDEGTGVRKDAAGLLSHVFPAVEEKSGVFFDIIRLVESRDTQLRRRAAELLPAAFTHSGNKQRAWNDLVKLTSDEDREVRKGAVLALSSGYHGVPDKGKVWNDLIMLSSHNDSFVQREATRALGPAFFYVTDKTMAWRDLQVLVDNPYVYVQRYALRSLGRASLWRAIKAENEAAYLFGLKEAVKYFKEASEASVGTAIPEFYHPFYESLLQIFFAERSSALESERYLSAVTGETGYLAENRKLQGVLEEFAGLLRTAGDLAPGDLSARKEFLENSIGAFDRASSIFDAVEEDAILSKKVVKKEHQKFGKVVQEQKLKETLSGIRYRAKTACLKSKGTPAEKITCSISQRVRTWNFQDSERDKNELSRQLESFLNVLEAQVPYVPENRNIFEKLEDIRQEQDLLERCRKVSRLISLIPGARV
;
A
#
# COMPACT_ATOMS: atom_id res chain seq x y z
N MET A 1 32.90 38.86 31.32
CA MET A 1 31.72 39.06 32.18
C MET A 1 31.56 40.55 32.56
N SER A 2 31.42 41.48 31.59
CA SER A 2 31.46 42.93 31.87
C SER A 2 30.17 43.71 31.52
N ASN A 3 29.12 43.07 30.99
CA ASN A 3 27.92 43.77 30.51
C ASN A 3 26.62 43.43 31.28
N GLN A 4 26.72 42.79 32.45
CA GLN A 4 25.54 42.33 33.21
C GLN A 4 24.64 43.46 33.79
N PRO A 5 25.16 44.62 34.27
CA PRO A 5 24.31 45.70 34.80
C PRO A 5 23.35 46.28 33.76
N GLY A 6 23.80 46.41 32.50
CA GLY A 6 22.99 47.00 31.44
C GLY A 6 21.85 46.10 30.94
N ILE A 7 21.77 44.83 31.34
CA ILE A 7 20.68 43.93 30.92
C ILE A 7 19.39 44.28 31.67
N HIS A 8 19.48 44.49 32.99
CA HIS A 8 18.35 44.88 33.83
C HIS A 8 17.80 46.26 33.41
N ASP A 9 18.69 47.23 33.17
CA ASP A 9 18.30 48.57 32.69
C ASP A 9 17.57 48.52 31.34
N LYS A 10 18.01 47.65 30.42
CA LYS A 10 17.37 47.47 29.11
C LYS A 10 15.96 46.92 29.19
N THR A 11 15.59 46.24 30.28
CA THR A 11 14.21 45.80 30.49
C THR A 11 13.23 46.99 30.64
N PHE A 12 13.73 48.19 30.96
CA PHE A 12 12.96 49.44 31.05
C PHE A 12 13.13 50.36 29.83
N SER A 13 13.84 49.91 28.79
CA SER A 13 14.03 50.70 27.56
C SER A 13 12.68 51.07 26.92
N GLN A 14 12.60 52.23 26.28
CA GLN A 14 11.41 52.63 25.52
C GLN A 14 11.25 51.77 24.25
N GLU A 15 12.37 51.34 23.66
CA GLU A 15 12.44 50.49 22.46
C GLU A 15 12.09 49.03 22.81
N SER A 16 11.15 48.43 22.08
CA SER A 16 10.73 47.04 22.29
C SER A 16 11.84 46.04 21.99
N ASP A 17 12.63 46.26 20.93
CA ASP A 17 13.77 45.42 20.56
C ASP A 17 14.79 45.25 21.68
N ASP A 18 15.05 46.30 22.45
CA ASP A 18 15.96 46.26 23.59
C ASP A 18 15.38 45.41 24.73
N ARG A 19 14.06 45.50 24.96
CA ARG A 19 13.36 44.68 25.96
C ARG A 19 13.29 43.21 25.54
N ILE A 20 13.10 42.90 24.25
CA ILE A 20 13.16 41.53 23.70
C ILE A 20 14.57 40.94 23.91
N LYS A 21 15.61 41.69 23.50
CA LYS A 21 17.01 41.26 23.71
C LYS A 21 17.32 41.05 25.19
N ALA A 22 16.81 41.93 26.06
CA ALA A 22 16.97 41.80 27.51
C ALA A 22 16.27 40.54 28.05
N ALA A 23 15.00 40.29 27.67
CA ALA A 23 14.27 39.08 28.05
C ALA A 23 15.04 37.80 27.66
N LYS A 24 15.49 37.74 26.40
CA LYS A 24 16.30 36.63 25.88
C LYS A 24 17.59 36.41 26.65
N GLN A 25 18.29 37.49 26.99
CA GLN A 25 19.53 37.45 27.75
C GLN A 25 19.31 37.03 29.20
N LEU A 26 18.23 37.50 29.84
CA LEU A 26 17.83 37.07 31.17
C LEU A 26 17.55 35.57 31.21
N GLY A 27 16.87 35.02 30.19
CA GLY A 27 16.65 33.59 30.04
C GLY A 27 17.95 32.80 29.82
N ALA A 28 18.78 33.22 28.86
CA ALA A 28 19.98 32.48 28.47
C ALA A 28 21.10 32.50 29.53
N LEU A 29 21.19 33.57 30.33
CA LEU A 29 22.25 33.77 31.32
C LEU A 29 21.77 33.58 32.76
N PHE A 30 20.53 33.12 32.98
CA PHE A 30 19.87 33.03 34.29
C PHE A 30 20.74 32.43 35.39
N GLU A 31 21.38 31.28 35.11
CA GLU A 31 22.23 30.58 36.08
C GLU A 31 23.50 31.35 36.48
N VAL A 32 23.96 32.26 35.63
CA VAL A 32 25.21 32.99 35.81
C VAL A 32 24.97 34.39 36.41
N PHE A 33 23.71 34.77 36.65
CA PHE A 33 23.40 36.05 37.31
C PHE A 33 23.71 36.01 38.80
N PRO A 34 24.40 37.04 39.33
CA PRO A 34 24.62 37.20 40.78
C PRO A 34 23.31 37.36 41.55
N ASP A 35 22.33 38.06 40.96
CA ASP A 35 21.00 38.28 41.52
C ASP A 35 19.92 37.64 40.64
N ARG A 36 19.69 36.34 40.86
CA ARG A 36 18.68 35.55 40.14
C ARG A 36 17.25 35.98 40.47
N LYS A 37 17.05 36.58 41.66
CA LYS A 37 15.74 37.05 42.10
C LYS A 37 15.34 38.26 41.26
N GLN A 38 16.25 39.22 41.09
CA GLN A 38 16.02 40.36 40.21
C GLN A 38 15.78 39.93 38.76
N ALA A 39 16.58 38.99 38.23
CA ALA A 39 16.39 38.48 36.88
C ALA A 39 15.03 37.81 36.68
N PHE A 40 14.55 37.08 37.70
CA PHE A 40 13.23 36.45 37.70
C PHE A 40 12.08 37.49 37.78
N GLU A 41 12.20 38.48 38.67
CA GLU A 41 11.22 39.56 38.81
C GLU A 41 11.11 40.39 37.52
N ASP A 42 12.23 40.65 36.85
CA ASP A 42 12.26 41.35 35.56
C ASP A 42 11.56 40.54 34.47
N LEU A 43 11.80 39.23 34.39
CA LEU A 43 11.11 38.36 33.44
C LEU A 43 9.59 38.30 33.69
N LEU A 44 9.17 38.18 34.96
CA LEU A 44 7.75 38.23 35.33
C LEU A 44 7.11 39.58 34.95
N ARG A 45 7.84 40.68 35.15
CA ARG A 45 7.38 42.01 34.76
C ARG A 45 7.24 42.14 33.25
N LEU A 46 8.19 41.61 32.46
CA LEU A 46 8.13 41.63 31.00
C LEU A 46 6.98 40.78 30.44
N CYS A 47 6.51 39.77 31.16
CA CYS A 47 5.23 39.12 30.84
C CYS A 47 4.01 40.04 30.97
N SER A 48 4.14 41.23 31.58
CA SER A 48 3.13 42.31 31.62
C SER A 48 3.39 43.41 30.59
N ASP A 49 4.36 43.29 29.69
CA ASP A 49 4.81 44.40 28.83
C ASP A 49 3.73 44.91 27.86
N ARG A 50 3.74 46.19 27.52
CA ARG A 50 2.78 46.74 26.53
C ARG A 50 2.90 46.07 25.15
N ASP A 51 4.09 45.58 24.81
CA ASP A 51 4.39 44.94 23.54
C ASP A 51 4.18 43.42 23.63
N SER A 52 3.48 42.85 22.64
CA SER A 52 3.15 41.42 22.63
C SER A 52 4.35 40.53 22.31
N GLU A 53 5.31 40.99 21.51
CA GLU A 53 6.52 40.25 21.20
C GLU A 53 7.44 40.15 22.42
N VAL A 54 7.52 41.24 23.20
CA VAL A 54 8.23 41.25 24.49
C VAL A 54 7.61 40.22 25.46
N ARG A 55 6.27 40.13 25.52
CA ARG A 55 5.59 39.12 26.34
C ARG A 55 5.93 37.69 25.90
N VAL A 56 5.90 37.42 24.60
CA VAL A 56 6.22 36.10 24.04
C VAL A 56 7.64 35.70 24.40
N GLU A 57 8.62 36.59 24.19
CA GLU A 57 10.01 36.30 24.53
C GLU A 57 10.21 36.12 26.04
N ALA A 58 9.50 36.89 26.87
CA ALA A 58 9.51 36.73 28.32
C ALA A 58 8.91 35.39 28.76
N ILE A 59 7.80 34.95 28.15
CA ILE A 59 7.20 33.63 28.39
C ILE A 59 8.18 32.51 28.02
N ASN A 60 8.80 32.57 26.84
CA ASN A 60 9.78 31.59 26.38
C ASN A 60 11.01 31.53 27.30
N SER A 61 11.47 32.70 27.74
CA SER A 61 12.60 32.82 28.66
C SER A 61 12.25 32.25 30.04
N LEU A 62 11.09 32.59 30.61
CA LEU A 62 10.59 32.00 31.87
C LEU A 62 10.41 30.49 31.77
N THR A 63 9.91 29.99 30.65
CA THR A 63 9.76 28.54 30.40
C THR A 63 11.12 27.84 30.43
N THR A 64 12.14 28.45 29.82
CA THR A 64 13.50 27.93 29.78
C THR A 64 14.14 27.88 31.17
N VAL A 65 13.90 28.91 31.99
CA VAL A 65 14.50 29.01 33.32
C VAL A 65 13.67 28.36 34.43
N PHE A 66 12.45 27.90 34.12
CA PHE A 66 11.48 27.33 35.07
C PHE A 66 12.07 26.29 36.06
N PRO A 67 12.98 25.37 35.66
CA PRO A 67 13.58 24.44 36.62
C PRO A 67 14.21 25.12 37.85
N ASN A 68 14.73 26.33 37.65
CA ASN A 68 15.59 27.06 38.60
C ASN A 68 14.96 28.37 39.12
N VAL A 69 13.68 28.66 38.80
CA VAL A 69 13.00 29.85 39.33
C VAL A 69 12.69 29.68 40.83
N PRO A 70 12.72 30.78 41.61
CA PRO A 70 12.44 30.73 43.04
C PRO A 70 10.96 30.45 43.36
N GLU A 71 10.02 30.92 42.52
CA GLU A 71 8.57 30.82 42.75
C GLU A 71 7.86 30.15 41.56
N LYS A 72 7.81 28.81 41.56
CA LYS A 72 7.27 28.01 40.46
C LYS A 72 5.75 28.14 40.35
N GLU A 73 5.04 28.20 41.48
CA GLU A 73 3.60 28.36 41.56
C GLU A 73 3.16 29.74 41.03
N LEU A 74 3.91 30.78 41.35
CA LEU A 74 3.67 32.13 40.83
C LEU A 74 3.88 32.17 39.31
N THR A 75 4.92 31.48 38.82
CA THR A 75 5.20 31.38 37.38
C THR A 75 4.11 30.60 36.65
N TRP A 76 3.60 29.52 37.24
CA TRP A 76 2.45 28.77 36.72
C TRP A 76 1.20 29.63 36.61
N GLU A 77 0.82 30.31 37.70
CA GLU A 77 -0.34 31.20 37.72
C GLU A 77 -0.21 32.33 36.70
N ARG A 78 1.02 32.83 36.50
CA ARG A 78 1.31 33.82 35.48
C ARG A 78 1.01 33.29 34.07
N PHE A 79 1.42 32.05 33.75
CA PHE A 79 1.10 31.44 32.47
C PHE A 79 -0.40 31.18 32.30
N VAL A 80 -1.10 30.68 33.33
CA VAL A 80 -2.56 30.50 33.31
C VAL A 80 -3.26 31.82 32.97
N ASN A 81 -2.91 32.91 33.66
CA ASN A 81 -3.50 34.23 33.41
C ASN A 81 -3.24 34.75 31.98
N LEU A 82 -2.10 34.43 31.39
CA LEU A 82 -1.74 34.84 30.02
C LEU A 82 -2.51 34.07 28.94
N THR A 83 -3.12 32.93 29.26
CA THR A 83 -4.01 32.21 28.32
C THR A 83 -5.30 32.99 28.00
N ALA A 84 -5.70 33.92 28.88
CA ALA A 84 -6.86 34.79 28.68
C ALA A 84 -6.53 36.09 27.92
N TYR A 85 -5.26 36.29 27.52
CA TYR A 85 -4.84 37.51 26.83
C TYR A 85 -5.26 37.48 25.34
N PRO A 86 -5.90 38.54 24.81
CA PRO A 86 -6.51 38.54 23.48
C PRO A 86 -5.50 38.78 22.33
N VAL A 87 -4.33 38.14 22.39
CA VAL A 87 -3.32 38.14 21.32
C VAL A 87 -2.82 36.73 21.09
N GLU A 88 -2.91 36.28 19.83
CA GLU A 88 -2.74 34.87 19.46
C GLU A 88 -1.38 34.29 19.87
N GLN A 89 -0.32 35.02 19.56
CA GLN A 89 1.05 34.61 19.85
C GLN A 89 1.30 34.48 21.35
N VAL A 90 0.70 35.35 22.17
CA VAL A 90 0.89 35.37 23.62
C VAL A 90 0.16 34.20 24.27
N PHE A 91 -1.10 33.93 23.90
CA PHE A 91 -1.80 32.78 24.45
C PHE A 91 -1.12 31.47 24.01
N THR A 92 -0.67 31.37 22.75
CA THR A 92 -0.01 30.17 22.23
C THR A 92 1.28 29.89 22.99
N ALA A 93 2.10 30.93 23.23
CA ALA A 93 3.30 30.82 24.06
C ALA A 93 2.96 30.38 25.49
N ALA A 94 1.89 30.94 26.09
CA ALA A 94 1.46 30.58 27.44
C ALA A 94 0.97 29.13 27.55
N VAL A 95 0.18 28.64 26.59
CA VAL A 95 -0.28 27.24 26.54
C VAL A 95 0.91 26.28 26.39
N ASN A 96 1.84 26.58 25.48
CA ASN A 96 3.06 25.79 25.31
C ASN A 96 3.91 25.79 26.58
N ALA A 97 4.01 26.93 27.27
CA ALA A 97 4.70 27.04 28.55
C ALA A 97 4.05 26.15 29.61
N LEU A 98 2.73 26.22 29.82
CA LEU A 98 1.99 25.38 30.77
C LEU A 98 2.24 23.89 30.53
N ILE A 99 2.13 23.44 29.27
CA ILE A 99 2.39 22.04 28.90
C ILE A 99 3.84 21.65 29.21
N THR A 100 4.80 22.52 28.87
CA THR A 100 6.23 22.26 29.03
C THR A 100 6.64 22.17 30.49
N VAL A 101 6.12 23.04 31.34
CA VAL A 101 6.54 23.15 32.74
C VAL A 101 5.72 22.28 33.69
N PHE A 102 4.58 21.72 33.25
CA PHE A 102 3.73 20.84 34.07
C PHE A 102 4.51 19.77 34.86
N PRO A 103 5.49 19.03 34.28
CA PRO A 103 6.24 18.01 35.01
C PRO A 103 7.07 18.58 36.18
N LEU A 104 7.37 19.87 36.14
CA LEU A 104 8.25 20.59 37.06
C LEU A 104 7.48 21.35 38.16
N VAL A 105 6.16 21.42 38.08
CA VAL A 105 5.31 22.09 39.09
C VAL A 105 5.19 21.21 40.34
N PRO A 106 5.42 21.75 41.55
CA PRO A 106 5.28 20.99 42.79
C PRO A 106 3.85 20.50 43.04
N ASP A 107 2.85 21.36 42.89
CA ASP A 107 1.43 21.00 43.04
C ASP A 107 0.80 20.59 41.70
N LYS A 108 1.02 19.31 41.34
CA LYS A 108 0.42 18.70 40.14
C LYS A 108 -1.11 18.60 40.23
N GLY A 109 -1.69 18.59 41.44
CA GLY A 109 -3.14 18.56 41.68
C GLY A 109 -3.81 19.85 41.22
N ARG A 110 -3.30 20.98 41.71
CA ARG A 110 -3.74 22.31 41.27
C ARG A 110 -3.49 22.51 39.78
N ALA A 111 -2.29 22.17 39.29
CA ALA A 111 -1.95 22.34 37.88
C ALA A 111 -2.88 21.54 36.95
N TRP A 112 -3.22 20.29 37.31
CA TRP A 112 -4.17 19.47 36.57
C TRP A 112 -5.56 20.12 36.54
N LYS A 113 -6.05 20.56 37.71
CA LYS A 113 -7.35 21.21 37.83
C LYS A 113 -7.44 22.46 36.97
N ASP A 114 -6.44 23.34 37.01
CA ASP A 114 -6.39 24.56 36.21
C ASP A 114 -6.48 24.25 34.70
N LEU A 115 -5.78 23.22 34.23
CA LEU A 115 -5.82 22.80 32.83
C LEU A 115 -7.19 22.23 32.41
N ILE A 116 -7.82 21.43 33.27
CA ILE A 116 -9.17 20.89 33.00
C ILE A 116 -10.22 22.01 33.00
N GLU A 117 -10.12 22.98 33.91
CA GLU A 117 -10.99 24.16 33.91
C GLU A 117 -10.82 25.01 32.65
N LEU A 118 -9.58 25.18 32.16
CA LEU A 118 -9.32 25.88 30.89
C LEU A 118 -9.94 25.16 29.69
N ILE A 119 -9.89 23.82 29.66
CA ILE A 119 -10.51 23.02 28.59
C ILE A 119 -12.04 23.16 28.63
N ASN A 120 -12.63 23.12 29.82
CA ASN A 120 -14.09 23.14 30.00
C ASN A 120 -14.71 24.54 29.99
N SER A 121 -13.90 25.60 30.04
CA SER A 121 -14.38 26.98 30.07
C SER A 121 -14.99 27.39 28.72
N LYS A 122 -16.19 27.99 28.75
CA LYS A 122 -16.79 28.62 27.56
C LYS A 122 -16.09 29.92 27.13
N SER A 123 -15.25 30.49 28.00
CA SER A 123 -14.50 31.71 27.73
C SER A 123 -13.09 31.44 27.21
N SER A 124 -12.66 30.18 27.11
CA SER A 124 -11.37 29.84 26.50
C SER A 124 -11.50 29.88 24.97
N ILE A 125 -10.44 30.34 24.31
CA ILE A 125 -10.32 30.30 22.86
C ILE A 125 -10.26 28.82 22.45
N GLU A 126 -10.99 28.39 21.42
CA GLU A 126 -11.04 26.99 20.97
C GLU A 126 -9.63 26.38 20.78
N ASP A 127 -8.68 27.18 20.30
CA ASP A 127 -7.29 26.79 20.11
C ASP A 127 -6.53 26.51 21.43
N VAL A 128 -6.89 27.18 22.53
CA VAL A 128 -6.34 26.91 23.87
C VAL A 128 -6.78 25.52 24.34
N SER A 129 -8.07 25.23 24.24
CA SER A 129 -8.62 23.91 24.60
C SER A 129 -8.01 22.81 23.74
N ARG A 130 -7.94 22.99 22.41
CA ARG A 130 -7.28 22.02 21.51
C ARG A 130 -5.80 21.83 21.82
N GLY A 131 -5.07 22.90 22.11
CA GLY A 131 -3.65 22.86 22.47
C GLY A 131 -3.40 21.99 23.71
N ILE A 132 -4.16 22.24 24.77
CA ILE A 132 -4.06 21.46 26.02
C ILE A 132 -4.53 20.01 25.79
N VAL A 133 -5.70 19.80 25.16
CA VAL A 133 -6.26 18.47 24.86
C VAL A 133 -5.29 17.60 24.04
N SER A 134 -4.59 18.20 23.08
CA SER A 134 -3.62 17.49 22.25
C SER A 134 -2.44 16.94 23.07
N SER A 135 -2.09 17.65 24.16
CA SER A 135 -0.96 17.34 25.04
C SER A 135 -1.34 16.59 26.31
N LEU A 136 -2.64 16.41 26.58
CA LEU A 136 -3.14 15.68 27.76
C LEU A 136 -2.51 14.30 27.93
N GLN A 137 -2.16 13.61 26.84
CA GLN A 137 -1.48 12.31 26.91
C GLN A 137 -0.16 12.40 27.70
N ASN A 138 0.65 13.44 27.47
CA ASN A 138 1.92 13.62 28.18
C ASN A 138 1.69 14.10 29.63
N ILE A 139 0.64 14.90 29.84
CA ILE A 139 0.28 15.45 31.14
C ILE A 139 -0.23 14.34 32.07
N ILE A 140 -1.08 13.45 31.54
CA ILE A 140 -1.59 12.30 32.29
C ILE A 140 -0.44 11.38 32.71
N SER A 141 0.59 11.14 31.88
CA SER A 141 1.71 10.30 32.33
C SER A 141 2.41 10.84 33.58
N GLU A 142 2.45 12.17 33.72
CA GLU A 142 3.09 12.87 34.84
C GLU A 142 2.17 13.11 36.05
N TYR A 143 0.85 12.97 35.87
CA TYR A 143 -0.16 13.15 36.92
C TYR A 143 -0.39 11.85 37.70
N PRO A 144 -0.13 11.83 39.02
CA PRO A 144 -0.15 10.59 39.81
C PRO A 144 -1.56 10.10 40.16
N ASP A 145 -2.56 10.99 40.23
CA ASP A 145 -3.91 10.63 40.67
C ASP A 145 -4.77 10.10 39.53
N ARG A 146 -4.72 8.78 39.34
CA ARG A 146 -5.43 8.10 38.25
C ARG A 146 -6.94 8.09 38.43
N GLU A 147 -7.45 8.11 39.66
CA GLU A 147 -8.89 8.11 39.91
C GLU A 147 -9.50 9.47 39.56
N HIS A 148 -8.85 10.56 39.95
CA HIS A 148 -9.28 11.91 39.57
C HIS A 148 -9.17 12.12 38.05
N ALA A 149 -8.05 11.73 37.44
CA ALA A 149 -7.91 11.82 35.98
C ALA A 149 -8.97 11.01 35.24
N TRP A 150 -9.32 9.81 35.72
CA TRP A 150 -10.38 9.00 35.13
C TRP A 150 -11.72 9.73 35.14
N LYS A 151 -12.08 10.30 36.29
CA LYS A 151 -13.34 11.03 36.47
C LYS A 151 -13.41 12.25 35.55
N ASP A 152 -12.36 13.05 35.49
CA ASP A 152 -12.33 14.27 34.66
C ASP A 152 -12.37 13.94 33.17
N LEU A 153 -11.66 12.89 32.73
CA LEU A 153 -11.74 12.42 31.35
C LEU A 153 -13.13 11.88 31.02
N LEU A 154 -13.76 11.15 31.94
CA LEU A 154 -15.12 10.64 31.76
C LEU A 154 -16.11 11.80 31.60
N GLU A 155 -16.02 12.84 32.43
CA GLU A 155 -16.85 14.05 32.30
C GLU A 155 -16.58 14.78 30.97
N MET A 156 -15.32 14.88 30.54
CA MET A 156 -14.93 15.49 29.27
C MET A 156 -15.47 14.75 28.03
N THR A 157 -15.84 13.46 28.15
CA THR A 157 -16.53 12.75 27.04
C THR A 157 -17.91 13.33 26.72
N ALA A 158 -18.48 14.13 27.63
CA ALA A 158 -19.72 14.87 27.41
C ALA A 158 -19.49 16.33 26.95
N SER A 159 -18.25 16.72 26.63
CA SER A 159 -17.92 18.07 26.18
C SER A 159 -18.63 18.43 24.86
N GLU A 160 -19.08 19.70 24.78
CA GLU A 160 -19.62 20.30 23.55
C GLU A 160 -18.58 20.31 22.42
N GLU A 161 -17.29 20.40 22.75
CA GLU A 161 -16.19 20.41 21.79
C GLU A 161 -15.93 18.98 21.24
N PRO A 162 -16.12 18.72 19.93
CA PRO A 162 -15.99 17.38 19.36
C PRO A 162 -14.59 16.75 19.53
N TYR A 163 -13.54 17.57 19.48
CA TYR A 163 -12.16 17.09 19.61
C TYR A 163 -11.84 16.68 21.05
N ALA A 164 -12.23 17.48 22.05
CA ALA A 164 -12.09 17.14 23.47
C ALA A 164 -12.80 15.83 23.82
N ARG A 165 -14.10 15.69 23.48
CA ARG A 165 -14.86 14.48 23.83
C ARG A 165 -14.28 13.20 23.25
N LYS A 166 -13.85 13.25 21.98
CA LYS A 166 -13.24 12.10 21.31
C LYS A 166 -11.87 11.75 21.90
N LYS A 167 -11.05 12.78 22.16
CA LYS A 167 -9.72 12.58 22.74
C LYS A 167 -9.83 12.04 24.17
N ALA A 168 -10.78 12.52 24.95
CA ALA A 168 -11.08 12.04 26.29
C ALA A 168 -11.34 10.53 26.32
N ALA A 169 -12.27 10.06 25.48
CA ALA A 169 -12.61 8.64 25.37
C ALA A 169 -11.42 7.76 24.99
N SER A 170 -10.48 8.30 24.19
CA SER A 170 -9.23 7.61 23.83
C SER A 170 -8.23 7.56 24.97
N LEU A 171 -8.17 8.59 25.83
CA LEU A 171 -7.20 8.69 26.91
C LEU A 171 -7.59 7.84 28.14
N LEU A 172 -8.85 7.42 28.24
CA LEU A 172 -9.30 6.49 29.28
C LEU A 172 -8.49 5.18 29.27
N SER A 173 -8.08 4.65 28.11
CA SER A 173 -7.25 3.44 28.05
C SER A 173 -5.87 3.62 28.69
N MET A 174 -5.37 4.86 28.75
CA MET A 174 -4.08 5.18 29.36
C MET A 174 -4.17 5.33 30.88
N VAL A 175 -5.33 5.73 31.40
CA VAL A 175 -5.56 5.89 32.85
C VAL A 175 -5.95 4.58 33.50
N PHE A 176 -6.73 3.74 32.80
CA PHE A 176 -7.24 2.46 33.30
C PHE A 176 -6.19 1.56 33.98
N PRO A 177 -4.98 1.34 33.43
CA PRO A 177 -3.99 0.44 34.02
C PRO A 177 -3.52 0.90 35.41
N GLY A 178 -3.58 2.21 35.67
CA GLY A 178 -3.16 2.81 36.93
C GLY A 178 -4.27 2.92 37.98
N LEU A 179 -5.49 2.46 37.68
CA LEU A 179 -6.59 2.46 38.65
C LEU A 179 -6.41 1.35 39.70
N PRO A 180 -6.81 1.60 40.97
CA PRO A 180 -6.88 0.55 41.98
C PRO A 180 -7.80 -0.59 41.52
N GLU A 181 -7.45 -1.85 41.83
CA GLU A 181 -8.22 -3.04 41.39
C GLU A 181 -9.72 -2.95 41.74
N GLY A 182 -10.05 -2.48 42.95
CA GLY A 182 -11.45 -2.30 43.38
C GLY A 182 -12.24 -1.25 42.60
N LYS A 183 -11.58 -0.41 41.79
CA LYS A 183 -12.19 0.64 40.95
C LYS A 183 -12.26 0.24 39.47
N LYS A 184 -11.43 -0.70 39.01
CA LYS A 184 -11.43 -1.16 37.61
C LYS A 184 -12.77 -1.74 37.16
N THR A 185 -13.49 -2.44 38.04
CA THR A 185 -14.83 -2.97 37.73
C THR A 185 -15.84 -1.84 37.46
N LYS A 186 -15.77 -0.75 38.24
CA LYS A 186 -16.62 0.42 37.99
C LYS A 186 -16.23 1.12 36.69
N ALA A 187 -14.93 1.35 36.50
CA ALA A 187 -14.40 1.96 35.27
C ALA A 187 -14.76 1.15 34.00
N TRP A 188 -14.77 -0.17 34.11
CA TRP A 188 -15.25 -1.06 33.06
C TRP A 188 -16.72 -0.84 32.72
N LYS A 189 -17.58 -0.74 33.74
CA LYS A 189 -19.01 -0.40 33.54
C LYS A 189 -19.20 0.98 32.93
N ASP A 190 -18.42 1.96 33.36
CA ASP A 190 -18.43 3.31 32.78
C ASP A 190 -18.09 3.26 31.27
N LEU A 191 -17.07 2.47 30.88
CA LEU A 191 -16.69 2.28 29.47
C LEU A 191 -17.75 1.54 28.64
N LEU A 192 -18.38 0.51 29.20
CA LEU A 192 -19.50 -0.17 28.54
C LEU A 192 -20.68 0.79 28.32
N GLY A 193 -20.98 1.63 29.31
CA GLY A 193 -21.98 2.69 29.19
C GLY A 193 -21.64 3.68 28.06
N LEU A 194 -20.38 4.11 27.96
CA LEU A 194 -19.91 4.99 26.89
C LEU A 194 -19.94 4.33 25.50
N ALA A 195 -19.82 3.02 25.41
CA ALA A 195 -19.90 2.27 24.15
C ALA A 195 -21.33 1.83 23.79
N GLY A 196 -22.28 2.03 24.71
CA GLY A 196 -23.70 1.70 24.59
C GLY A 196 -24.47 2.57 23.61
N GLU A 197 -25.80 2.43 23.58
CA GLU A 197 -26.66 3.10 22.59
C GLU A 197 -26.77 4.62 22.79
N ASN A 198 -26.55 5.11 24.00
CA ASN A 198 -26.75 6.51 24.36
C ASN A 198 -25.43 7.29 24.26
N GLY A 199 -25.33 8.23 23.31
CA GLY A 199 -24.22 9.19 23.23
C GLY A 199 -23.72 9.49 21.82
N ASP A 200 -22.74 10.39 21.72
CA ASP A 200 -22.09 10.79 20.46
C ASP A 200 -21.41 9.58 19.78
N LEU A 201 -21.62 9.43 18.46
CA LEU A 201 -21.08 8.30 17.69
C LEU A 201 -19.55 8.19 17.82
N GLN A 202 -18.81 9.30 17.80
CA GLN A 202 -17.34 9.25 17.85
C GLN A 202 -16.82 8.82 19.22
N VAL A 203 -17.50 9.21 20.29
CA VAL A 203 -17.20 8.77 21.66
C VAL A 203 -17.44 7.27 21.79
N ARG A 204 -18.58 6.78 21.31
CA ARG A 204 -18.94 5.36 21.33
C ARG A 204 -17.92 4.51 20.57
N GLU A 205 -17.56 4.95 19.37
CA GLU A 205 -16.54 4.28 18.55
C GLU A 205 -15.18 4.18 19.24
N GLN A 206 -14.80 5.23 19.97
CA GLN A 206 -13.52 5.26 20.67
C GLN A 206 -13.58 4.44 21.96
N ALA A 207 -14.72 4.47 22.68
CA ALA A 207 -14.97 3.63 23.85
C ALA A 207 -14.91 2.13 23.49
N SER A 208 -15.48 1.70 22.36
CA SER A 208 -15.36 0.31 21.89
C SER A 208 -13.90 -0.12 21.65
N LYS A 209 -13.03 0.78 21.17
CA LYS A 209 -11.59 0.50 21.03
C LYS A 209 -10.90 0.44 22.38
N THR A 210 -11.24 1.37 23.28
CA THR A 210 -10.71 1.39 24.65
C THR A 210 -11.06 0.10 25.39
N ILE A 211 -12.29 -0.40 25.26
CA ILE A 211 -12.74 -1.70 25.82
C ILE A 211 -11.80 -2.85 25.43
N ARG A 212 -11.39 -2.93 24.16
CA ARG A 212 -10.43 -3.93 23.69
C ARG A 212 -9.08 -3.81 24.39
N GLU A 213 -8.57 -2.60 24.54
CA GLU A 213 -7.25 -2.34 25.15
C GLU A 213 -7.23 -2.65 26.65
N VAL A 214 -8.34 -2.39 27.35
CA VAL A 214 -8.41 -2.53 28.81
C VAL A 214 -8.87 -3.90 29.27
N PHE A 215 -9.58 -4.68 28.45
CA PHE A 215 -10.08 -6.00 28.85
C PHE A 215 -8.99 -6.92 29.42
N PRO A 216 -7.79 -7.05 28.80
CA PRO A 216 -6.73 -7.90 29.36
C PRO A 216 -6.25 -7.45 30.76
N LEU A 217 -6.52 -6.20 31.12
CA LEU A 217 -6.10 -5.55 32.38
C LEU A 217 -7.17 -5.64 33.48
N LEU A 218 -8.32 -6.24 33.21
CA LEU A 218 -9.31 -6.58 34.22
C LEU A 218 -8.76 -7.62 35.20
N PRO A 219 -9.24 -7.64 36.46
CA PRO A 219 -9.00 -8.75 37.37
C PRO A 219 -9.44 -10.08 36.73
N ASP A 220 -8.66 -11.15 36.91
CA ASP A 220 -8.97 -12.45 36.30
C ASP A 220 -10.37 -12.96 36.70
N GLU A 221 -10.80 -12.69 37.95
CA GLU A 221 -12.13 -13.05 38.45
C GLU A 221 -13.27 -12.32 37.73
N LYS A 222 -12.97 -11.24 37.00
CA LYS A 222 -13.93 -10.39 36.28
C LYS A 222 -13.84 -10.49 34.77
N LYS A 223 -12.86 -11.22 34.21
CA LYS A 223 -12.71 -11.38 32.77
C LYS A 223 -13.85 -12.18 32.14
N ASP A 224 -14.32 -13.24 32.80
CA ASP A 224 -15.44 -14.03 32.29
C ASP A 224 -16.76 -13.24 32.32
N GLU A 225 -17.01 -12.49 33.40
CA GLU A 225 -18.16 -11.57 33.49
C GLU A 225 -18.04 -10.44 32.44
N GLY A 226 -16.87 -9.81 32.33
CA GLY A 226 -16.63 -8.76 31.34
C GLY A 226 -16.74 -9.24 29.90
N TRP A 227 -16.44 -10.52 29.64
CA TRP A 227 -16.56 -11.12 28.32
C TRP A 227 -18.02 -11.26 27.90
N GLU A 228 -18.87 -11.76 28.80
CA GLU A 228 -20.33 -11.83 28.59
C GLU A 228 -20.89 -10.42 28.36
N GLU A 229 -20.51 -9.44 29.19
CA GLU A 229 -20.98 -8.05 29.08
C GLU A 229 -20.58 -7.38 27.75
N MET A 230 -19.39 -7.67 27.24
CA MET A 230 -18.94 -7.19 25.92
C MET A 230 -19.77 -7.81 24.78
N LEU A 231 -20.13 -9.09 24.91
CA LEU A 231 -20.94 -9.80 23.93
C LEU A 231 -22.42 -9.42 24.01
N GLU A 232 -22.96 -9.17 25.21
CA GLU A 232 -24.28 -8.57 25.40
C GLU A 232 -24.35 -7.20 24.73
N LEU A 233 -23.34 -6.35 24.93
CA LEU A 233 -23.26 -5.06 24.23
C LEU A 233 -23.26 -5.21 22.70
N ALA A 234 -22.54 -6.22 22.16
CA ALA A 234 -22.56 -6.53 20.73
C ALA A 234 -23.90 -7.15 20.27
N GLY A 235 -24.59 -7.88 21.15
CA GLY A 235 -25.85 -8.55 20.89
C GLY A 235 -27.07 -7.64 20.96
N GLU A 236 -27.14 -6.73 21.93
CA GLU A 236 -28.30 -5.88 22.26
C GLU A 236 -28.32 -4.54 21.52
N SER A 237 -27.16 -3.96 21.18
CA SER A 237 -27.09 -2.58 20.64
C SER A 237 -27.73 -2.35 19.26
N ALA A 238 -28.99 -1.90 19.18
CA ALA A 238 -29.75 -1.57 17.96
C ALA A 238 -28.93 -0.80 16.89
N ASP A 239 -27.90 -0.06 17.30
CA ASP A 239 -26.90 0.56 16.43
C ASP A 239 -25.88 -0.41 15.80
N HIS A 240 -25.96 -0.55 14.47
CA HIS A 240 -25.02 -1.30 13.64
C HIS A 240 -23.55 -0.87 13.82
N ALA A 241 -23.27 0.39 14.17
CA ALA A 241 -21.90 0.92 14.21
C ALA A 241 -21.08 0.44 15.43
N ALA A 242 -21.68 0.30 16.60
CA ALA A 242 -21.01 -0.22 17.80
C ALA A 242 -20.77 -1.73 17.68
N ARG A 243 -21.77 -2.48 17.18
CA ARG A 243 -21.69 -3.93 16.92
C ARG A 243 -20.57 -4.29 15.94
N MET A 244 -20.52 -3.60 14.79
CA MET A 244 -19.49 -3.80 13.76
C MET A 244 -18.07 -3.51 14.24
N LYS A 245 -17.90 -2.87 15.42
CA LYS A 245 -16.60 -2.54 15.96
C LYS A 245 -16.19 -3.48 17.09
N ILE A 246 -17.10 -4.06 17.86
CA ILE A 246 -16.72 -5.02 18.92
C ILE A 246 -16.40 -6.40 18.34
N LEU A 247 -17.26 -6.92 17.45
CA LEU A 247 -17.13 -8.29 16.91
C LEU A 247 -15.78 -8.58 16.24
N PRO A 248 -15.20 -7.68 15.41
CA PRO A 248 -13.90 -7.94 14.78
C PRO A 248 -12.72 -8.03 15.76
N PHE A 249 -12.88 -7.55 16.99
CA PHE A 249 -11.81 -7.56 18.00
C PHE A 249 -11.88 -8.75 18.95
N LEU A 250 -12.98 -9.50 18.95
CA LEU A 250 -13.14 -10.69 19.79
C LEU A 250 -11.95 -11.66 19.69
N PRO A 251 -11.38 -11.96 18.51
CA PRO A 251 -10.21 -12.85 18.44
C PRO A 251 -9.00 -12.36 19.23
N SER A 252 -8.76 -11.04 19.23
CA SER A 252 -7.61 -10.47 19.93
C SER A 252 -7.76 -10.51 21.46
N VAL A 253 -9.00 -10.54 21.94
CA VAL A 253 -9.35 -10.54 23.36
C VAL A 253 -9.52 -11.97 23.90
N PHE A 254 -9.92 -12.92 23.04
CA PHE A 254 -10.19 -14.32 23.37
C PHE A 254 -9.03 -15.00 24.10
N SER A 255 -7.79 -14.72 23.70
CA SER A 255 -6.58 -15.25 24.35
C SER A 255 -6.46 -14.89 25.84
N SER A 256 -7.08 -13.79 26.26
CA SER A 256 -7.06 -13.27 27.63
C SER A 256 -8.22 -13.79 28.49
N VAL A 257 -9.18 -14.52 27.91
CA VAL A 257 -10.34 -15.06 28.65
C VAL A 257 -9.93 -16.34 29.39
N PRO A 258 -10.17 -16.44 30.71
CA PRO A 258 -9.88 -17.65 31.48
C PRO A 258 -10.63 -18.90 30.97
N ASP A 259 -11.96 -18.82 30.84
CA ASP A 259 -12.76 -19.95 30.33
C ASP A 259 -12.99 -19.84 28.82
N LYS A 260 -12.02 -20.33 28.05
CA LYS A 260 -12.07 -20.35 26.58
C LYS A 260 -13.22 -21.18 26.01
N ASN A 261 -13.66 -22.22 26.74
CA ASN A 261 -14.74 -23.09 26.27
C ASN A 261 -16.09 -22.41 26.41
N LYS A 262 -16.32 -21.72 27.54
CA LYS A 262 -17.49 -20.87 27.74
C LYS A 262 -17.47 -19.69 26.77
N ALA A 263 -16.33 -19.03 26.61
CA ALA A 263 -16.18 -17.91 25.68
C ALA A 263 -16.49 -18.32 24.22
N TRP A 264 -16.03 -19.51 23.81
CA TRP A 264 -16.35 -20.09 22.52
C TRP A 264 -17.85 -20.34 22.35
N GLU A 265 -18.51 -20.91 23.36
CA GLU A 265 -19.96 -21.15 23.35
C GLU A 265 -20.75 -19.86 23.17
N THR A 266 -20.36 -18.81 23.89
CA THR A 266 -21.02 -17.50 23.81
C THR A 266 -20.86 -16.88 22.42
N ILE A 267 -19.68 -17.00 21.78
CA ILE A 267 -19.49 -16.57 20.37
C ILE A 267 -20.33 -17.45 19.43
N PHE A 268 -20.29 -18.77 19.60
CA PHE A 268 -20.94 -19.73 18.71
C PHE A 268 -22.47 -19.52 18.66
N ARG A 269 -23.09 -19.10 19.77
CA ARG A 269 -24.52 -18.74 19.82
C ARG A 269 -24.91 -17.69 18.77
N PHE A 270 -24.02 -16.76 18.42
CA PHE A 270 -24.30 -15.72 17.43
C PHE A 270 -24.18 -16.19 15.97
N THR A 271 -23.74 -17.43 15.71
CA THR A 271 -23.76 -18.00 14.36
C THR A 271 -25.18 -18.22 13.83
N GLY A 272 -26.17 -18.26 14.73
CA GLY A 272 -27.60 -18.31 14.43
C GLY A 272 -28.31 -16.95 14.46
N ASP A 273 -27.60 -15.83 14.57
CA ASP A 273 -28.21 -14.49 14.58
C ASP A 273 -29.01 -14.25 13.28
N GLU A 274 -30.17 -13.58 13.37
CA GLU A 274 -31.03 -13.32 12.20
C GLU A 274 -30.32 -12.49 11.12
N ARG A 275 -29.34 -11.67 11.51
CA ARG A 275 -28.63 -10.75 10.61
C ARG A 275 -27.42 -11.42 9.98
N GLU A 276 -27.39 -11.38 8.65
CA GLU A 276 -26.31 -11.94 7.85
C GLU A 276 -24.93 -11.37 8.20
N THR A 277 -24.82 -10.06 8.42
CA THR A 277 -23.55 -9.39 8.74
C THR A 277 -22.93 -9.90 10.05
N VAL A 278 -23.76 -10.14 11.07
CA VAL A 278 -23.32 -10.67 12.36
C VAL A 278 -22.84 -12.11 12.20
N ARG A 279 -23.62 -12.96 11.52
CA ARG A 279 -23.23 -14.36 11.29
C ARG A 279 -21.87 -14.49 10.61
N LYS A 280 -21.62 -13.69 9.56
CA LYS A 280 -20.34 -13.72 8.81
C LYS A 280 -19.15 -13.33 9.69
N GLN A 281 -19.29 -12.23 10.45
CA GLN A 281 -18.23 -11.77 11.35
C GLN A 281 -17.94 -12.73 12.49
N VAL A 282 -18.99 -13.31 13.08
CA VAL A 282 -18.86 -14.29 14.17
C VAL A 282 -18.15 -15.53 13.67
N VAL A 283 -18.49 -16.02 12.47
CA VAL A 283 -17.83 -17.18 11.87
C VAL A 283 -16.36 -16.88 11.55
N ASP A 284 -16.03 -15.69 11.04
CA ASP A 284 -14.65 -15.27 10.86
C ASP A 284 -13.84 -15.21 12.16
N ALA A 285 -14.48 -14.74 13.24
CA ALA A 285 -13.88 -14.74 14.57
C ALA A 285 -13.63 -16.17 15.08
N LEU A 286 -14.61 -17.06 14.95
CA LEU A 286 -14.49 -18.48 15.30
C LEU A 286 -13.38 -19.18 14.53
N VAL A 287 -13.25 -18.94 13.21
CA VAL A 287 -12.16 -19.52 12.41
C VAL A 287 -10.81 -19.03 12.93
N SER A 288 -10.70 -17.74 13.24
CA SER A 288 -9.46 -17.13 13.72
C SER A 288 -9.00 -17.70 15.07
N ILE A 289 -9.93 -18.01 15.97
CA ILE A 289 -9.65 -18.56 17.31
C ILE A 289 -9.76 -20.09 17.38
N SER A 290 -10.02 -20.78 16.27
CA SER A 290 -10.20 -22.24 16.21
C SER A 290 -9.00 -23.04 16.74
N THR A 291 -7.79 -22.50 16.59
CA THR A 291 -6.57 -23.08 17.16
C THR A 291 -6.36 -22.76 18.63
N GLU A 292 -7.14 -21.85 19.22
CA GLU A 292 -7.00 -21.40 20.61
C GLU A 292 -7.99 -22.06 21.59
N ILE A 293 -9.09 -22.65 21.09
CA ILE A 293 -10.04 -23.39 21.95
C ILE A 293 -9.35 -24.57 22.66
N SER A 294 -9.63 -24.76 23.95
CA SER A 294 -9.04 -25.87 24.71
C SER A 294 -9.58 -27.23 24.25
N ASP A 295 -10.89 -27.33 24.02
CA ASP A 295 -11.54 -28.54 23.54
C ASP A 295 -11.62 -28.57 22.00
N LYS A 296 -10.65 -29.25 21.37
CA LYS A 296 -10.62 -29.37 19.89
C LYS A 296 -11.77 -30.21 19.33
N SER A 297 -12.25 -31.19 20.09
CA SER A 297 -13.37 -32.04 19.70
C SER A 297 -14.68 -31.25 19.66
N ARG A 298 -14.86 -30.33 20.62
CA ARG A 298 -15.96 -29.38 20.62
C ARG A 298 -15.89 -28.43 19.42
N GLY A 299 -14.73 -27.82 19.18
CA GLY A 299 -14.54 -26.95 18.02
C GLY A 299 -14.84 -27.65 16.69
N TRP A 300 -14.41 -28.91 16.56
CA TRP A 300 -14.74 -29.76 15.42
C TRP A 300 -16.25 -29.97 15.26
N SER A 301 -16.93 -30.43 16.32
CA SER A 301 -18.39 -30.67 16.30
C SER A 301 -19.18 -29.40 15.93
N ASP A 302 -18.77 -28.25 16.45
CA ASP A 302 -19.42 -26.97 16.18
C ASP A 302 -19.23 -26.52 14.72
N PHE A 303 -18.04 -26.70 14.13
CA PHE A 303 -17.86 -26.45 12.69
C PHE A 303 -18.57 -27.47 11.80
N ILE A 304 -18.70 -28.74 12.24
CA ILE A 304 -19.51 -29.74 11.54
C ILE A 304 -20.98 -29.28 11.49
N LYS A 305 -21.55 -28.75 12.57
CA LYS A 305 -22.92 -28.19 12.56
C LYS A 305 -23.07 -27.06 11.53
N LEU A 306 -22.04 -26.21 11.39
CA LEU A 306 -22.05 -25.09 10.43
C LEU A 306 -21.98 -25.55 8.96
N THR A 307 -21.64 -26.81 8.66
CA THR A 307 -21.71 -27.36 7.29
C THR A 307 -23.14 -27.44 6.75
N GLY A 308 -24.15 -27.47 7.64
CA GLY A 308 -25.57 -27.40 7.31
C GLY A 308 -26.15 -25.98 7.32
N ALA A 309 -25.34 -24.94 7.55
CA ALA A 309 -25.84 -23.56 7.56
C ALA A 309 -26.46 -23.19 6.20
N GLN A 310 -27.53 -22.38 6.19
CA GLN A 310 -28.15 -21.91 4.94
C GLN A 310 -27.23 -20.98 4.14
N ASP A 311 -26.43 -20.17 4.83
CA ASP A 311 -25.50 -19.21 4.24
C ASP A 311 -24.24 -19.92 3.69
N GLU A 312 -23.97 -19.75 2.39
CA GLU A 312 -22.82 -20.36 1.73
C GLU A 312 -21.49 -19.89 2.25
N TYR A 313 -21.39 -18.60 2.61
CA TYR A 313 -20.17 -18.04 3.18
C TYR A 313 -19.82 -18.71 4.51
N VAL A 314 -20.83 -18.93 5.36
CA VAL A 314 -20.65 -19.62 6.65
C VAL A 314 -20.14 -21.05 6.45
N ARG A 315 -20.70 -21.78 5.47
CA ARG A 315 -20.24 -23.15 5.14
C ARG A 315 -18.79 -23.17 4.66
N ASP A 316 -18.40 -22.23 3.81
CA ASP A 316 -17.05 -22.17 3.24
C ASP A 316 -15.99 -21.88 4.32
N ARG A 317 -16.29 -20.93 5.20
CA ARG A 317 -15.44 -20.61 6.35
C ARG A 317 -15.37 -21.77 7.34
N ALA A 318 -16.47 -22.50 7.54
CA ALA A 318 -16.45 -23.73 8.34
C ALA A 318 -15.51 -24.80 7.73
N VAL A 319 -15.47 -24.96 6.40
CA VAL A 319 -14.51 -25.88 5.74
C VAL A 319 -13.06 -25.47 5.99
N ASP A 320 -12.75 -24.17 5.90
CA ASP A 320 -11.41 -23.66 6.23
C ASP A 320 -11.03 -24.00 7.68
N ALA A 321 -11.96 -23.79 8.61
CA ALA A 321 -11.74 -24.05 10.03
C ALA A 321 -11.60 -25.54 10.34
N LEU A 322 -12.41 -26.42 9.71
CA LEU A 322 -12.31 -27.87 9.85
C LEU A 322 -10.91 -28.36 9.46
N SER A 323 -10.31 -27.81 8.40
CA SER A 323 -8.94 -28.15 7.99
C SER A 323 -7.89 -27.75 9.05
N GLY A 324 -8.10 -26.65 9.75
CA GLY A 324 -7.23 -26.20 10.84
C GLY A 324 -7.39 -27.06 12.09
N VAL A 325 -8.63 -27.26 12.53
CA VAL A 325 -8.95 -28.06 13.73
C VAL A 325 -8.53 -29.52 13.56
N TYR A 326 -8.72 -30.11 12.37
CA TYR A 326 -8.34 -31.49 12.06
C TYR A 326 -6.89 -31.81 12.43
N GLN A 327 -5.97 -30.88 12.16
CA GLN A 327 -4.55 -31.08 12.42
C GLN A 327 -4.24 -31.19 13.92
N CYS A 328 -5.07 -30.59 14.76
CA CYS A 328 -4.96 -30.56 16.22
C CYS A 328 -5.82 -31.61 16.94
N LEU A 329 -6.62 -32.42 16.23
CA LEU A 329 -7.42 -33.47 16.85
C LEU A 329 -6.54 -34.65 17.29
N GLU A 330 -6.86 -35.21 18.47
CA GLU A 330 -6.23 -36.44 18.96
C GLU A 330 -6.65 -37.66 18.13
N ASN A 331 -7.93 -37.73 17.75
CA ASN A 331 -8.48 -38.84 16.96
C ASN A 331 -8.88 -38.39 15.54
N LYS A 332 -7.88 -38.31 14.66
CA LYS A 332 -8.05 -37.91 13.26
C LYS A 332 -8.85 -38.92 12.44
N ASP A 333 -8.72 -40.21 12.75
CA ASP A 333 -9.41 -41.27 12.01
C ASP A 333 -10.93 -41.24 12.24
N ALA A 334 -11.37 -40.94 13.46
CA ALA A 334 -12.79 -40.75 13.76
C ALA A 334 -13.37 -39.54 13.02
N ALA A 335 -12.65 -38.42 13.02
CA ALA A 335 -13.04 -37.20 12.32
C ALA A 335 -13.10 -37.39 10.80
N TRP A 336 -12.16 -38.15 10.23
CA TRP A 336 -12.17 -38.53 8.82
C TRP A 336 -13.39 -39.38 8.46
N LYS A 337 -13.71 -40.40 9.27
CA LYS A 337 -14.90 -41.26 9.09
C LYS A 337 -16.21 -40.50 9.24
N GLU A 338 -16.27 -39.55 10.18
CA GLU A 338 -17.44 -38.69 10.36
C GLU A 338 -17.73 -37.86 9.09
N LEU A 339 -16.70 -37.27 8.47
CA LEU A 339 -16.86 -36.54 7.21
C LEU A 339 -17.29 -37.45 6.05
N ILE A 340 -16.79 -38.68 5.99
CA ILE A 340 -17.25 -39.68 5.00
C ILE A 340 -18.74 -39.94 5.19
N GLY A 341 -19.19 -40.20 6.42
CA GLY A 341 -20.60 -40.42 6.72
C GLY A 341 -21.51 -39.25 6.32
N LEU A 342 -21.05 -38.02 6.50
CA LEU A 342 -21.79 -36.81 6.11
C LEU A 342 -21.98 -36.67 4.60
N THR A 343 -21.16 -37.33 3.77
CA THR A 343 -21.39 -37.38 2.31
C THR A 343 -22.63 -38.19 1.93
N GLY A 344 -23.16 -39.03 2.83
CA GLY A 344 -24.44 -39.73 2.67
C GLY A 344 -25.66 -38.94 3.15
N SER A 345 -25.47 -37.71 3.64
CA SER A 345 -26.58 -36.89 4.18
C SER A 345 -27.64 -36.60 3.11
N GLU A 346 -28.93 -36.64 3.50
CA GLU A 346 -30.04 -36.19 2.65
C GLU A 346 -29.94 -34.69 2.32
N ASP A 347 -29.36 -33.90 3.24
CA ASP A 347 -29.13 -32.47 3.04
C ASP A 347 -27.98 -32.24 2.05
N LYS A 348 -28.35 -31.65 0.90
CA LYS A 348 -27.40 -31.31 -0.17
C LYS A 348 -26.28 -30.39 0.30
N ASN A 349 -26.53 -29.44 1.20
CA ASN A 349 -25.52 -28.52 1.71
C ASN A 349 -24.50 -29.25 2.58
N ILE A 350 -24.96 -30.12 3.48
CA ILE A 350 -24.10 -30.96 4.33
C ILE A 350 -23.25 -31.88 3.45
N ARG A 351 -23.88 -32.62 2.54
CA ARG A 351 -23.22 -33.57 1.65
C ARG A 351 -22.15 -32.91 0.77
N THR A 352 -22.46 -31.78 0.14
CA THR A 352 -21.49 -31.07 -0.73
C THR A 352 -20.37 -30.40 0.06
N THR A 353 -20.65 -29.93 1.27
CA THR A 353 -19.64 -29.31 2.14
C THR A 353 -18.71 -30.34 2.76
N ALA A 354 -19.23 -31.51 3.15
CA ALA A 354 -18.43 -32.66 3.60
C ALA A 354 -17.45 -33.12 2.51
N ALA A 355 -17.89 -33.21 1.25
CA ALA A 355 -17.01 -33.54 0.12
C ALA A 355 -15.86 -32.53 -0.08
N ARG A 356 -16.15 -31.24 0.09
CA ARG A 356 -15.12 -30.17 0.03
C ARG A 356 -14.15 -30.25 1.20
N ALA A 357 -14.66 -30.53 2.41
CA ALA A 357 -13.84 -30.74 3.60
C ALA A 357 -12.91 -31.95 3.44
N LEU A 358 -13.40 -33.08 2.91
CA LEU A 358 -12.57 -34.27 2.62
C LEU A 358 -11.42 -33.94 1.67
N ASN A 359 -11.70 -33.26 0.55
CA ASN A 359 -10.67 -32.83 -0.41
C ASN A 359 -9.62 -31.92 0.25
N ARG A 360 -10.06 -31.01 1.13
CA ARG A 360 -9.18 -30.04 1.81
C ARG A 360 -8.32 -30.70 2.91
N ILE A 361 -8.88 -31.68 3.62
CA ILE A 361 -8.26 -32.36 4.76
C ILE A 361 -7.33 -33.50 4.32
N PHE A 362 -7.59 -34.12 3.15
CA PHE A 362 -6.82 -35.26 2.64
C PHE A 362 -5.28 -35.13 2.74
N PRO A 363 -4.66 -33.97 2.45
CA PRO A 363 -3.21 -33.80 2.61
C PRO A 363 -2.67 -34.05 4.02
N TYR A 364 -3.53 -33.94 5.04
CA TYR A 364 -3.21 -34.07 6.46
C TYR A 364 -3.56 -35.45 7.05
N VAL A 365 -4.10 -36.37 6.26
CA VAL A 365 -4.36 -37.76 6.67
C VAL A 365 -3.04 -38.53 6.73
N SER A 366 -2.87 -39.38 7.76
CA SER A 366 -1.64 -40.11 8.03
C SER A 366 -1.32 -41.14 6.94
N ASP A 367 -2.28 -42.01 6.61
CA ASP A 367 -2.14 -43.01 5.54
C ASP A 367 -3.02 -42.63 4.35
N LYS A 368 -2.41 -41.98 3.37
CA LYS A 368 -3.12 -41.46 2.20
C LYS A 368 -3.51 -42.56 1.22
N ILE A 369 -2.77 -43.67 1.19
CA ILE A 369 -3.05 -44.80 0.30
C ILE A 369 -4.26 -45.56 0.83
N GLN A 370 -4.23 -45.89 2.13
CA GLN A 370 -5.37 -46.54 2.77
C GLN A 370 -6.61 -45.65 2.74
N ALA A 371 -6.49 -44.36 3.07
CA ALA A 371 -7.63 -43.44 3.07
C ALA A 371 -8.23 -43.26 1.66
N TYR A 372 -7.41 -43.28 0.60
CA TYR A 372 -7.91 -43.24 -0.77
C TYR A 372 -8.60 -44.56 -1.16
N SER A 373 -8.01 -45.71 -0.81
CA SER A 373 -8.62 -47.02 -1.04
C SER A 373 -9.97 -47.16 -0.33
N ASP A 374 -10.05 -46.75 0.94
CA ASP A 374 -11.29 -46.79 1.73
C ASP A 374 -12.38 -45.90 1.10
N LEU A 375 -12.01 -44.74 0.56
CA LEU A 375 -12.96 -43.86 -0.15
C LEU A 375 -13.51 -44.51 -1.43
N VAL A 376 -12.66 -45.17 -2.21
CA VAL A 376 -13.08 -45.87 -3.45
C VAL A 376 -13.98 -47.06 -3.11
N ASP A 377 -13.56 -47.89 -2.17
CA ASP A 377 -14.31 -49.04 -1.68
C ASP A 377 -15.71 -48.64 -1.18
N LEU A 378 -15.81 -47.56 -0.41
CA LEU A 378 -17.09 -47.07 0.12
C LEU A 378 -17.94 -46.43 -0.99
N ALA A 379 -17.32 -45.72 -1.94
CA ALA A 379 -18.02 -45.15 -3.09
C ALA A 379 -18.66 -46.22 -3.99
N GLU A 380 -18.04 -47.39 -4.11
CA GLU A 380 -18.54 -48.54 -4.86
C GLU A 380 -19.60 -49.31 -4.05
N LYS A 381 -19.31 -49.64 -2.78
CA LYS A 381 -20.22 -50.41 -1.91
C LYS A 381 -21.53 -49.69 -1.62
N GLU A 382 -21.50 -48.37 -1.47
CA GLU A 382 -22.67 -47.56 -1.07
C GLU A 382 -23.34 -46.83 -2.24
N ASP A 383 -22.89 -47.04 -3.49
CA ASP A 383 -23.32 -46.27 -4.67
C ASP A 383 -23.27 -44.74 -4.47
N ASN A 384 -22.29 -44.27 -3.68
CA ASN A 384 -22.19 -42.89 -3.27
C ASN A 384 -21.44 -42.05 -4.32
N TYR A 385 -22.21 -41.42 -5.22
CA TYR A 385 -21.67 -40.58 -6.29
C TYR A 385 -20.77 -39.43 -5.80
N VAL A 386 -20.97 -38.95 -4.57
CA VAL A 386 -20.17 -37.86 -3.99
C VAL A 386 -18.80 -38.36 -3.56
N LEU A 387 -18.70 -39.57 -3.02
CA LEU A 387 -17.41 -40.19 -2.72
C LEU A 387 -16.64 -40.55 -3.99
N ARG A 388 -17.31 -40.98 -5.07
CA ARG A 388 -16.66 -41.17 -6.39
C ARG A 388 -16.05 -39.87 -6.90
N GLU A 389 -16.79 -38.78 -6.74
CA GLU A 389 -16.34 -37.44 -7.14
C GLU A 389 -15.14 -36.96 -6.30
N VAL A 390 -15.13 -37.24 -4.99
CA VAL A 390 -13.96 -36.97 -4.12
C VAL A 390 -12.76 -37.82 -4.56
N ALA A 391 -12.93 -39.13 -4.77
CA ALA A 391 -11.86 -40.02 -5.21
C ALA A 391 -11.28 -39.58 -6.58
N ARG A 392 -12.15 -39.24 -7.55
CA ARG A 392 -11.74 -38.72 -8.86
C ARG A 392 -10.93 -37.42 -8.76
N ASN A 393 -11.34 -36.51 -7.88
CA ASN A 393 -10.61 -35.26 -7.65
C ASN A 393 -9.24 -35.52 -6.99
N LEU A 394 -9.18 -36.41 -6.01
CA LEU A 394 -7.93 -36.78 -5.34
C LEU A 394 -6.95 -37.51 -6.27
N SER A 395 -7.43 -38.42 -7.12
CA SER A 395 -6.60 -39.13 -8.08
C SER A 395 -6.01 -38.20 -9.14
N SER A 396 -6.77 -37.18 -9.58
CA SER A 396 -6.25 -36.15 -10.48
C SER A 396 -5.15 -35.28 -9.84
N ILE A 397 -5.15 -35.10 -8.52
CA ILE A 397 -4.21 -34.23 -7.79
C ILE A 397 -2.97 -35.02 -7.32
N HIS A 398 -3.11 -36.33 -7.11
CA HIS A 398 -2.09 -37.19 -6.51
C HIS A 398 -1.70 -38.34 -7.44
N PRO A 399 -0.64 -38.18 -8.25
CA PRO A 399 -0.19 -39.16 -9.24
C PRO A 399 0.15 -40.54 -8.66
N GLN A 400 0.45 -40.63 -7.35
CA GLN A 400 0.77 -41.90 -6.69
C GLN A 400 -0.37 -42.93 -6.68
N PHE A 401 -1.62 -42.51 -6.94
CA PHE A 401 -2.77 -43.43 -7.00
C PHE A 401 -3.00 -44.05 -8.39
N TYR A 402 -2.20 -43.68 -9.41
CA TYR A 402 -2.28 -44.23 -10.76
C TYR A 402 -1.68 -45.65 -10.92
N GLY A 403 -1.02 -46.20 -9.88
CA GLY A 403 -0.14 -47.37 -10.03
C GLY A 403 -0.63 -48.73 -9.50
N GLU A 404 -1.46 -48.77 -8.44
CA GLU A 404 -1.75 -50.04 -7.72
C GLU A 404 -3.24 -50.41 -7.61
N TYR A 405 -4.17 -49.52 -7.95
CA TYR A 405 -5.62 -49.74 -7.76
C TYR A 405 -6.46 -49.29 -8.97
N GLY A 406 -5.90 -49.39 -10.18
CA GLY A 406 -6.71 -49.24 -11.40
C GLY A 406 -7.58 -50.47 -11.55
N THR A 407 -8.85 -50.37 -11.14
CA THR A 407 -9.88 -51.38 -11.41
C THR A 407 -9.94 -51.68 -12.91
N ASP A 408 -10.12 -52.96 -13.26
CA ASP A 408 -10.07 -53.50 -14.62
C ASP A 408 -11.05 -52.83 -15.61
N GLU A 409 -12.01 -52.04 -15.12
CA GLU A 409 -12.93 -51.23 -15.93
C GLU A 409 -12.21 -50.11 -16.71
N VAL A 410 -11.17 -49.49 -16.14
CA VAL A 410 -10.40 -48.44 -16.82
C VAL A 410 -9.50 -49.03 -17.93
N ARG A 411 -9.12 -50.31 -17.82
CA ARG A 411 -8.37 -51.02 -18.86
C ARG A 411 -9.27 -51.47 -20.01
N ALA A 412 -10.54 -51.76 -19.74
CA ALA A 412 -11.52 -52.15 -20.76
C ALA A 412 -11.90 -50.97 -21.66
N GLU A 413 -12.14 -49.78 -21.12
CA GLU A 413 -12.51 -48.59 -21.91
C GLU A 413 -11.36 -48.08 -22.82
N ILE A 414 -10.09 -48.27 -22.41
CA ILE A 414 -8.93 -47.89 -23.24
C ILE A 414 -8.69 -48.92 -24.38
N GLY A 415 -9.11 -50.17 -24.18
CA GLY A 415 -9.05 -51.22 -25.20
C GLY A 415 -10.04 -50.99 -26.33
N GLU A 416 -11.27 -50.55 -26.01
CA GLU A 416 -12.32 -50.32 -27.00
C GLU A 416 -12.06 -49.12 -27.92
N ILE A 417 -11.36 -48.08 -27.44
CA ILE A 417 -11.02 -46.89 -28.25
C ILE A 417 -10.08 -47.23 -29.42
N ASN A 418 -9.27 -48.29 -29.30
CA ASN A 418 -8.28 -48.65 -30.33
C ASN A 418 -8.83 -49.56 -31.45
N GLU A 419 -9.98 -50.21 -31.28
CA GLU A 419 -10.59 -51.07 -32.31
C GLU A 419 -11.75 -50.42 -33.08
N ILE A 420 -12.40 -49.38 -32.54
CA ILE A 420 -13.55 -48.71 -33.19
C ILE A 420 -13.16 -47.88 -34.43
N GLY A 421 -11.88 -47.52 -34.59
CA GLY A 421 -11.39 -46.78 -35.76
C GLY A 421 -11.25 -47.58 -37.06
N ARG A 422 -11.54 -48.90 -37.09
CA ARG A 422 -11.17 -49.74 -38.25
C ARG A 422 -12.24 -50.63 -38.88
N ARG A 423 -13.53 -50.59 -38.49
CA ARG A 423 -14.52 -51.43 -39.17
C ARG A 423 -15.97 -50.93 -39.10
N ASN A 424 -16.43 -50.39 -40.24
CA ASN A 424 -17.80 -50.43 -40.81
C ASN A 424 -18.93 -49.73 -40.02
N GLY A 425 -19.86 -48.97 -40.62
CA GLY A 425 -20.46 -49.12 -41.94
C GLY A 425 -21.65 -50.10 -41.86
N GLU A 426 -22.85 -49.56 -41.62
CA GLU A 426 -24.19 -50.21 -41.67
C GLU A 426 -24.53 -51.33 -40.65
N LYS A 427 -25.27 -50.98 -39.58
CA LYS A 427 -26.67 -51.36 -39.28
C LYS A 427 -27.00 -51.25 -37.78
N GLU A 428 -28.23 -50.81 -37.52
CA GLU A 428 -28.86 -50.50 -36.23
C GLU A 428 -28.76 -51.61 -35.16
N ILE A 429 -28.62 -51.21 -33.89
CA ILE A 429 -29.49 -51.59 -32.75
C ILE A 429 -29.24 -50.59 -31.58
N LYS A 430 -30.33 -50.25 -30.88
CA LYS A 430 -30.48 -49.25 -29.81
C LYS A 430 -29.72 -49.56 -28.50
N SER A 431 -29.14 -48.54 -27.85
CA SER A 431 -29.38 -48.22 -26.41
C SER A 431 -28.62 -46.97 -25.92
N SER A 432 -29.36 -46.11 -25.22
CA SER A 432 -29.00 -45.11 -24.18
C SER A 432 -27.55 -44.68 -23.91
N GLY A 433 -27.31 -43.36 -24.01
CA GLY A 433 -26.92 -42.52 -22.86
C GLY A 433 -25.44 -42.38 -22.45
N ILE A 434 -24.94 -41.14 -22.62
CA ILE A 434 -24.14 -40.35 -21.66
C ILE A 434 -22.57 -40.40 -21.72
N TYR A 435 -22.01 -39.17 -21.69
CA TYR A 435 -20.65 -38.66 -21.32
C TYR A 435 -19.46 -38.81 -22.29
N GLU A 436 -18.91 -37.66 -22.69
CA GLU A 436 -17.54 -37.53 -23.19
C GLU A 436 -16.91 -36.25 -22.64
N SER A 437 -15.89 -36.40 -21.77
CA SER A 437 -14.90 -35.38 -21.46
C SER A 437 -13.61 -36.05 -20.97
N ALA A 438 -12.62 -36.18 -21.86
CA ALA A 438 -11.24 -36.51 -21.49
C ALA A 438 -10.27 -35.96 -22.55
N SER A 439 -9.81 -34.72 -22.39
CA SER A 439 -8.49 -34.29 -22.87
C SER A 439 -8.17 -32.88 -22.36
N GLU A 440 -7.21 -32.77 -21.43
CA GLU A 440 -6.10 -31.79 -21.47
C GLU A 440 -5.36 -31.76 -20.12
N LYS A 441 -4.34 -32.62 -19.94
CA LYS A 441 -3.30 -32.43 -18.90
C LYS A 441 -1.98 -33.15 -19.24
N ALA A 442 -1.38 -32.79 -20.37
CA ALA A 442 0.06 -32.96 -20.57
C ALA A 442 0.61 -31.76 -21.35
N ALA A 443 1.36 -30.88 -20.67
CA ALA A 443 2.43 -30.02 -21.21
C ALA A 443 2.81 -28.93 -20.20
N PHE A 444 3.69 -29.26 -19.25
CA PHE A 444 4.59 -28.29 -18.61
C PHE A 444 5.75 -29.08 -18.00
N LEU A 445 6.92 -29.08 -18.68
CA LEU A 445 8.28 -29.26 -18.13
C LEU A 445 9.28 -29.43 -19.28
N ARG A 446 9.68 -28.31 -19.90
CA ARG A 446 11.01 -28.13 -20.51
C ARG A 446 11.16 -26.72 -21.07
N LYS A 447 11.95 -25.87 -20.40
CA LYS A 447 12.88 -24.94 -21.06
C LYS A 447 13.76 -24.22 -20.04
N GLY A 448 15.05 -24.57 -20.10
CA GLY A 448 16.13 -23.87 -19.46
C GLY A 448 17.44 -24.56 -19.81
N THR A 449 18.03 -24.21 -20.97
CA THR A 449 19.47 -24.11 -21.24
C THR A 449 19.80 -23.75 -22.70
N VAL A 450 20.57 -22.66 -22.84
CA VAL A 450 21.69 -22.38 -23.76
C VAL A 450 21.43 -21.88 -25.21
N THR A 451 22.30 -20.91 -25.50
CA THR A 451 22.49 -19.89 -26.54
C THR A 451 23.19 -20.33 -27.85
N PHE A 452 22.97 -19.50 -28.90
CA PHE A 452 23.83 -19.14 -30.05
C PHE A 452 24.17 -20.15 -31.18
N SER A 453 23.68 -19.87 -32.40
CA SER A 453 24.48 -19.61 -33.62
C SER A 453 23.59 -19.15 -34.79
N GLY A 454 24.06 -18.17 -35.59
CA GLY A 454 23.45 -17.69 -36.85
C GLY A 454 24.19 -18.23 -38.09
N PRO A 455 24.14 -17.55 -39.25
CA PRO A 455 23.10 -17.66 -40.28
C PRO A 455 23.65 -18.15 -41.64
N VAL A 456 22.81 -18.71 -42.53
CA VAL A 456 23.09 -18.87 -43.98
C VAL A 456 21.82 -18.74 -44.83
N SER A 457 21.97 -18.01 -45.92
CA SER A 457 20.99 -17.57 -46.93
C SER A 457 20.87 -18.55 -48.14
N VAL A 458 20.06 -18.14 -49.16
CA VAL A 458 19.99 -18.57 -50.59
C VAL A 458 18.88 -19.60 -50.91
N GLN A 459 18.06 -19.55 -51.98
CA GLN A 459 17.44 -18.57 -52.93
C GLN A 459 16.58 -19.43 -53.90
N HIS A 460 15.49 -18.84 -54.44
CA HIS A 460 14.79 -19.10 -55.74
C HIS A 460 14.24 -20.54 -56.05
N ASP A 461 13.09 -20.74 -56.72
CA ASP A 461 12.65 -20.11 -57.98
C ASP A 461 11.15 -20.30 -58.35
N MET A 462 10.58 -19.22 -58.93
CA MET A 462 9.56 -19.00 -59.99
C MET A 462 8.42 -19.98 -60.38
N GLY A 463 7.20 -19.41 -60.53
CA GLY A 463 6.55 -19.31 -61.86
C GLY A 463 5.02 -19.50 -62.05
N LYS A 464 4.31 -18.38 -62.36
CA LYS A 464 3.17 -18.18 -63.34
C LYS A 464 1.77 -18.79 -63.02
N ASN A 465 0.57 -18.20 -63.25
CA ASN A 465 -0.01 -17.09 -64.05
C ASN A 465 -1.30 -16.56 -63.33
N LYS A 466 -1.67 -15.25 -63.29
CA LYS A 466 -2.59 -14.48 -64.20
C LYS A 466 -3.91 -15.22 -64.55
N GLU A 467 -5.15 -14.68 -64.52
CA GLU A 467 -5.70 -13.31 -64.75
C GLU A 467 -7.25 -13.28 -64.55
N ILE A 468 -7.83 -12.07 -64.31
CA ILE A 468 -9.24 -11.58 -64.60
C ILE A 468 -10.39 -12.11 -63.69
N ALA A 469 -11.23 -11.36 -62.95
CA ALA A 469 -11.89 -10.04 -62.96
C ALA A 469 -13.40 -10.10 -63.31
N GLU A 470 -14.20 -9.34 -62.52
CA GLU A 470 -15.62 -8.93 -62.70
C GLU A 470 -16.71 -10.01 -62.46
N GLY A 471 -17.89 -9.78 -61.87
CA GLY A 471 -18.57 -8.59 -61.36
C GLY A 471 -20.10 -8.79 -61.38
N ARG A 472 -20.77 -8.61 -60.23
CA ARG A 472 -22.15 -8.12 -59.97
C ARG A 472 -23.45 -8.78 -60.52
N GLU A 473 -24.45 -8.72 -59.61
CA GLU A 473 -25.91 -8.50 -59.80
C GLU A 473 -26.74 -9.71 -60.31
N MET A 474 -27.99 -9.99 -59.90
CA MET A 474 -29.11 -9.24 -59.30
C MET A 474 -30.24 -10.24 -58.88
N ARG A 475 -31.12 -9.86 -57.91
CA ARG A 475 -32.62 -9.98 -57.85
C ARG A 475 -33.32 -11.34 -58.11
N ASP A 476 -34.52 -11.66 -57.65
CA ASP A 476 -35.56 -11.08 -56.76
C ASP A 476 -36.59 -12.21 -56.48
N GLU A 477 -37.21 -12.14 -55.30
CA GLU A 477 -38.66 -12.25 -55.00
C GLU A 477 -39.52 -13.52 -55.24
N ASP A 478 -40.57 -13.50 -54.39
CA ASP A 478 -41.88 -14.16 -54.40
C ASP A 478 -42.00 -15.57 -53.80
N ASN A 479 -42.89 -15.91 -52.85
CA ASN A 479 -44.07 -15.38 -52.14
C ASN A 479 -45.13 -16.50 -52.15
N ALA A 480 -45.73 -16.73 -50.98
CA ALA A 480 -47.09 -17.26 -50.74
C ALA A 480 -47.38 -18.74 -51.15
N GLU A 481 -48.23 -19.53 -50.49
CA GLU A 481 -49.10 -19.43 -49.31
C GLU A 481 -49.71 -20.84 -49.06
N ASN A 482 -50.47 -20.97 -47.96
CA ASN A 482 -51.43 -22.03 -47.56
C ASN A 482 -50.86 -23.21 -46.75
N GLY A 483 -51.26 -23.49 -45.50
CA GLY A 483 -52.33 -22.96 -44.65
C GLY A 483 -53.46 -23.97 -44.40
N GLN A 484 -53.45 -24.65 -43.24
CA GLN A 484 -54.61 -25.06 -42.40
C GLN A 484 -54.09 -25.86 -41.18
N PHE A 485 -54.11 -25.31 -39.94
CA PHE A 485 -55.21 -25.18 -38.95
C PHE A 485 -55.66 -26.55 -38.37
N LYS A 486 -55.80 -26.83 -37.05
CA LYS A 486 -55.96 -25.95 -35.87
C LYS A 486 -55.94 -26.74 -34.52
N GLU A 487 -55.48 -26.06 -33.46
CA GLU A 487 -55.99 -26.04 -32.05
C GLU A 487 -56.00 -27.34 -31.20
N LYS A 488 -55.52 -27.38 -29.93
CA LYS A 488 -55.88 -26.48 -28.83
C LYS A 488 -54.97 -26.63 -27.57
N GLU A 489 -54.67 -25.46 -26.97
CA GLU A 489 -54.55 -25.15 -25.53
C GLU A 489 -53.66 -25.98 -24.58
N SER A 490 -52.58 -25.37 -24.07
CA SER A 490 -52.63 -24.71 -22.75
C SER A 490 -51.40 -23.82 -22.49
N LYS A 491 -51.68 -22.59 -22.03
CA LYS A 491 -50.70 -21.69 -21.40
C LYS A 491 -50.26 -22.29 -20.06
N LYS A 492 -48.96 -22.49 -19.86
CA LYS A 492 -48.31 -22.37 -18.54
C LYS A 492 -46.80 -22.21 -18.65
N SER A 493 -46.34 -21.06 -18.16
CA SER A 493 -44.99 -20.72 -17.66
C SER A 493 -43.79 -20.86 -18.60
N ALA A 494 -43.43 -19.75 -19.26
CA ALA A 494 -42.07 -19.49 -19.75
C ALA A 494 -41.13 -18.93 -18.63
N TYR A 495 -41.53 -19.06 -17.37
CA TYR A 495 -40.69 -18.90 -16.19
C TYR A 495 -40.47 -20.30 -15.61
N ASP A 496 -39.29 -20.91 -15.82
CA ASP A 496 -38.70 -21.93 -14.90
C ASP A 496 -37.37 -22.58 -15.33
N PHE A 497 -36.57 -22.01 -16.24
CA PHE A 497 -35.20 -22.50 -16.48
C PHE A 497 -34.07 -21.54 -16.09
N LEU A 498 -34.39 -20.46 -15.36
CA LEU A 498 -33.39 -19.54 -14.78
C LEU A 498 -32.93 -19.94 -13.36
N ARG A 499 -32.96 -21.22 -13.01
CA ARG A 499 -32.46 -21.65 -11.70
C ARG A 499 -31.87 -23.04 -11.76
N LEU A 500 -30.58 -23.13 -12.09
CA LEU A 500 -29.63 -24.10 -11.53
C LEU A 500 -28.21 -23.80 -12.04
N LYS A 501 -27.37 -23.28 -11.13
CA LYS A 501 -25.88 -23.37 -11.08
C LYS A 501 -25.11 -23.03 -12.38
N GLY A 502 -24.29 -22.00 -12.45
CA GLY A 502 -23.32 -21.60 -11.42
C GLY A 502 -22.16 -22.61 -11.35
N GLU A 503 -21.08 -22.27 -12.04
CA GLU A 503 -19.66 -22.64 -11.82
C GLU A 503 -18.90 -23.43 -12.91
N ARG A 504 -17.74 -22.81 -13.25
CA ARG A 504 -16.44 -23.37 -13.72
C ARG A 504 -16.33 -23.81 -15.18
N GLU A 505 -15.55 -23.05 -15.97
CA GLU A 505 -14.12 -23.37 -16.17
C GLU A 505 -13.36 -22.27 -16.94
N LYS A 506 -12.11 -22.09 -16.50
CA LYS A 506 -11.11 -21.12 -16.94
C LYS A 506 -10.19 -21.75 -17.99
N TYR A 507 -10.12 -21.17 -19.18
CA TYR A 507 -9.10 -21.50 -20.17
C TYR A 507 -7.84 -20.64 -19.99
N ALA A 508 -6.68 -21.30 -19.90
CA ALA A 508 -5.41 -20.71 -20.30
C ALA A 508 -4.45 -21.78 -20.83
N ARG A 509 -4.40 -21.94 -22.16
CA ARG A 509 -3.15 -22.15 -22.88
C ARG A 509 -3.10 -21.24 -24.10
N LYS A 510 -1.98 -20.54 -24.19
CA LYS A 510 -1.51 -19.75 -25.32
C LYS A 510 -1.12 -20.74 -26.41
N ASP A 511 -1.72 -20.58 -27.60
CA ASP A 511 -1.62 -21.42 -28.81
C ASP A 511 -2.76 -22.42 -29.05
N SER A 512 -3.99 -21.91 -29.14
CA SER A 512 -4.97 -22.41 -30.12
C SER A 512 -6.08 -21.37 -30.31
N ALA A 513 -6.22 -20.86 -31.54
CA ALA A 513 -7.44 -20.19 -31.99
C ALA A 513 -8.59 -21.21 -32.20
N GLY A 514 -8.64 -22.26 -31.36
CA GLY A 514 -9.40 -23.49 -31.60
C GLY A 514 -10.72 -23.63 -30.84
N PRO A 515 -10.81 -23.37 -29.52
CA PRO A 515 -12.03 -23.75 -28.79
C PRO A 515 -13.19 -22.76 -28.94
N PHE A 516 -12.99 -21.60 -29.58
CA PHE A 516 -14.09 -20.67 -29.87
C PHE A 516 -14.90 -21.07 -31.12
N SER A 517 -14.38 -21.97 -31.96
CA SER A 517 -15.04 -22.34 -33.23
C SER A 517 -16.25 -23.26 -33.07
N GLU A 518 -16.35 -24.04 -31.98
CA GLU A 518 -17.43 -25.01 -31.77
C GLU A 518 -18.57 -24.53 -30.86
N THR A 519 -18.37 -23.50 -30.03
CA THR A 519 -19.42 -23.01 -29.10
C THR A 519 -20.41 -22.02 -29.75
N TYR A 520 -20.08 -21.46 -30.92
CA TYR A 520 -20.91 -20.45 -31.59
C TYR A 520 -20.94 -20.72 -33.09
N SER A 521 -21.89 -21.57 -33.51
CA SER A 521 -22.19 -21.87 -34.91
C SER A 521 -23.15 -20.86 -35.56
N GLY A 522 -23.46 -19.76 -34.87
CA GLY A 522 -24.22 -18.62 -35.39
C GLY A 522 -23.43 -17.33 -35.28
N ILE A 523 -23.68 -16.40 -36.19
CA ILE A 523 -23.14 -15.03 -36.15
C ILE A 523 -23.44 -14.47 -34.74
N PRO A 524 -22.42 -14.13 -33.93
CA PRO A 524 -22.66 -13.67 -32.57
C PRO A 524 -23.46 -12.37 -32.60
N GLU A 525 -24.68 -12.36 -32.05
CA GLU A 525 -25.43 -11.12 -31.95
C GLU A 525 -24.71 -10.17 -30.97
N LYS A 526 -24.64 -8.87 -31.28
CA LYS A 526 -23.99 -7.82 -30.45
C LYS A 526 -24.36 -7.93 -28.96
N LYS A 527 -25.60 -8.33 -28.67
CA LYS A 527 -26.15 -8.48 -27.33
C LYS A 527 -25.48 -9.62 -26.54
N GLU A 528 -25.27 -10.78 -27.17
CA GLU A 528 -24.68 -11.97 -26.53
C GLU A 528 -23.22 -11.74 -26.16
N ILE A 529 -22.45 -11.05 -27.02
CA ILE A 529 -21.07 -10.67 -26.72
C ILE A 529 -20.98 -9.75 -25.52
N ILE A 530 -21.93 -8.83 -25.38
CA ILE A 530 -21.90 -7.86 -24.28
C ILE A 530 -22.31 -8.50 -22.97
N GLU A 531 -23.29 -9.41 -22.98
CA GLU A 531 -23.62 -10.23 -21.82
C GLU A 531 -22.41 -11.08 -21.38
N GLU A 532 -21.68 -11.66 -22.33
CA GLU A 532 -20.48 -12.44 -22.03
C GLU A 532 -19.31 -11.57 -21.54
N LEU A 533 -19.10 -10.39 -22.12
CA LEU A 533 -18.09 -9.44 -21.64
C LEU A 533 -18.40 -8.97 -20.21
N LEU A 534 -19.66 -8.67 -19.90
CA LEU A 534 -20.11 -8.32 -18.55
C LEU A 534 -19.89 -9.47 -17.57
N ARG A 535 -20.22 -10.72 -17.98
CA ARG A 535 -19.94 -11.92 -17.18
C ARG A 535 -18.45 -12.10 -16.91
N LEU A 536 -17.62 -11.95 -17.94
CA LEU A 536 -16.15 -12.07 -17.82
C LEU A 536 -15.56 -10.95 -16.95
N SER A 537 -16.16 -9.76 -16.94
CA SER A 537 -15.70 -8.67 -16.08
C SER A 537 -15.72 -9.01 -14.58
N SER A 538 -16.60 -9.95 -14.20
CA SER A 538 -16.77 -10.48 -12.84
C SER A 538 -15.89 -11.69 -12.49
N ASP A 539 -15.07 -12.20 -13.42
CA ASP A 539 -14.20 -13.36 -13.16
C ASP A 539 -13.06 -13.01 -12.16
N PRO A 540 -12.71 -13.90 -11.21
CA PRO A 540 -11.70 -13.62 -10.19
C PRO A 540 -10.26 -13.56 -10.70
N ASP A 541 -9.96 -13.95 -11.96
CA ASP A 541 -8.60 -14.01 -12.50
C ASP A 541 -8.29 -12.92 -13.52
N PRO A 542 -7.39 -11.98 -13.17
CA PRO A 542 -7.07 -10.86 -14.05
C PRO A 542 -6.44 -11.22 -15.39
N GLN A 543 -5.71 -12.34 -15.48
CA GLN A 543 -5.02 -12.72 -16.72
C GLN A 543 -5.97 -13.42 -17.68
N ILE A 544 -6.85 -14.27 -17.14
CA ILE A 544 -7.86 -14.98 -17.95
C ILE A 544 -8.93 -14.03 -18.44
N ARG A 545 -9.37 -13.10 -17.57
CA ARG A 545 -10.23 -11.97 -17.97
C ARG A 545 -9.69 -11.23 -19.18
N ARG A 546 -8.45 -10.78 -19.09
CA ARG A 546 -7.82 -9.98 -20.15
C ARG A 546 -7.73 -10.77 -21.46
N GLY A 547 -7.23 -12.01 -21.42
CA GLY A 547 -7.06 -12.84 -22.61
C GLY A 547 -8.39 -13.22 -23.29
N ALA A 548 -9.41 -13.54 -22.50
CA ALA A 548 -10.74 -13.87 -23.01
C ALA A 548 -11.42 -12.65 -23.66
N ILE A 549 -11.36 -11.49 -22.99
CA ILE A 549 -11.91 -10.24 -23.53
C ILE A 549 -11.20 -9.85 -24.84
N GLU A 550 -9.86 -9.86 -24.88
CA GLU A 550 -9.10 -9.52 -26.08
C GLU A 550 -9.42 -10.46 -27.26
N THR A 551 -9.60 -11.76 -26.99
CA THR A 551 -9.95 -12.76 -28.01
C THR A 551 -11.37 -12.55 -28.54
N LEU A 552 -12.34 -12.28 -27.66
CA LEU A 552 -13.73 -11.99 -28.04
C LEU A 552 -13.84 -10.73 -28.89
N LEU A 553 -13.16 -9.65 -28.49
CA LEU A 553 -13.13 -8.40 -29.25
C LEU A 553 -12.51 -8.60 -30.64
N ALA A 554 -11.38 -9.32 -30.72
CA ALA A 554 -10.72 -9.60 -31.99
C ALA A 554 -11.57 -10.46 -32.95
N ARG A 555 -12.37 -11.39 -32.40
CA ARG A 555 -13.29 -12.20 -33.18
C ARG A 555 -14.50 -11.40 -33.65
N TYR A 556 -15.10 -10.60 -32.76
CA TYR A 556 -16.22 -9.71 -33.13
C TYR A 556 -15.83 -8.76 -34.27
N SER A 557 -14.64 -8.14 -34.16
CA SER A 557 -14.05 -7.30 -35.21
C SER A 557 -13.84 -8.02 -36.55
N ARG A 558 -13.74 -9.36 -36.55
CA ARG A 558 -13.50 -10.17 -37.75
C ARG A 558 -14.79 -10.69 -38.40
N GLU A 559 -15.80 -11.02 -37.59
CA GLU A 559 -16.93 -11.85 -38.03
C GLU A 559 -18.29 -11.12 -38.01
N ALA A 560 -18.48 -10.06 -37.19
CA ALA A 560 -19.81 -9.53 -36.92
C ALA A 560 -19.94 -7.98 -36.92
N GLY A 561 -18.94 -7.24 -36.44
CA GLY A 561 -19.04 -5.78 -36.30
C GLY A 561 -17.72 -5.11 -35.96
N LYS A 562 -17.74 -3.86 -35.50
CA LYS A 562 -16.53 -3.11 -35.09
C LYS A 562 -16.40 -3.08 -33.58
N ALA A 563 -15.19 -3.09 -33.04
CA ALA A 563 -14.99 -2.87 -31.59
C ALA A 563 -15.56 -1.52 -31.11
N GLN A 564 -15.73 -0.57 -32.02
CA GLN A 564 -16.46 0.68 -31.80
C GLN A 564 -17.92 0.45 -31.37
N ASP A 565 -18.59 -0.57 -31.90
CA ASP A 565 -19.99 -0.87 -31.58
C ASP A 565 -20.13 -1.39 -30.15
N ILE A 566 -19.13 -2.12 -29.66
CA ILE A 566 -19.03 -2.58 -28.28
C ILE A 566 -18.72 -1.41 -27.36
N TRP A 567 -17.79 -0.53 -27.74
CA TRP A 567 -17.50 0.70 -27.00
C TRP A 567 -18.76 1.56 -26.79
N ASN A 568 -19.49 1.85 -27.88
CA ASN A 568 -20.71 2.66 -27.82
C ASN A 568 -21.79 2.03 -26.93
N GLU A 569 -21.89 0.70 -26.93
CA GLU A 569 -22.86 0.00 -26.09
C GLU A 569 -22.44 -0.01 -24.61
N LEU A 570 -21.15 -0.17 -24.31
CA LEU A 570 -20.64 -0.01 -22.95
C LEU A 570 -20.87 1.41 -22.42
N LEU A 571 -20.76 2.44 -23.27
CA LEU A 571 -21.15 3.80 -22.90
C LEU A 571 -22.64 3.90 -22.55
N ARG A 572 -23.52 3.29 -23.34
CA ARG A 572 -24.97 3.24 -23.04
C ARG A 572 -25.25 2.52 -21.73
N ILE A 573 -24.59 1.38 -21.50
CA ILE A 573 -24.74 0.57 -20.28
C ILE A 573 -24.14 1.28 -19.05
N SER A 574 -23.13 2.13 -19.24
CA SER A 574 -22.58 2.95 -18.17
C SER A 574 -23.55 4.04 -17.67
N GLU A 575 -24.64 4.29 -18.40
CA GLU A 575 -25.74 5.19 -18.03
C GLU A 575 -26.97 4.43 -17.49
N ASP A 576 -26.89 3.10 -17.32
CA ASP A 576 -27.96 2.25 -16.81
C ASP A 576 -28.33 2.54 -15.33
N GLU A 577 -29.57 2.25 -14.92
CA GLU A 577 -30.03 2.46 -13.54
C GLU A 577 -29.34 1.51 -12.54
N GLY A 578 -28.94 0.32 -12.99
CA GLY A 578 -28.33 -0.73 -12.17
C GLY A 578 -26.86 -0.46 -11.80
N THR A 579 -26.58 -0.28 -10.50
CA THR A 579 -25.23 0.04 -9.98
C THR A 579 -24.18 -1.04 -10.25
N GLY A 580 -24.56 -2.33 -10.25
CA GLY A 580 -23.66 -3.45 -10.54
C GLY A 580 -23.25 -3.49 -12.02
N VAL A 581 -24.23 -3.34 -12.92
CA VAL A 581 -24.01 -3.37 -14.37
C VAL A 581 -23.15 -2.19 -14.83
N ARG A 582 -23.38 -0.99 -14.28
CA ARG A 582 -22.51 0.18 -14.54
C ARG A 582 -21.06 -0.07 -14.14
N LYS A 583 -20.83 -0.73 -12.99
CA LYS A 583 -19.48 -1.02 -12.47
C LYS A 583 -18.73 -1.98 -13.39
N ASP A 584 -19.41 -3.00 -13.87
CA ASP A 584 -18.85 -4.01 -14.78
C ASP A 584 -18.51 -3.39 -16.14
N ALA A 585 -19.43 -2.58 -16.69
CA ALA A 585 -19.20 -1.80 -17.91
C ALA A 585 -18.00 -0.85 -17.77
N ALA A 586 -17.90 -0.14 -16.64
CA ALA A 586 -16.76 0.75 -16.35
C ALA A 586 -15.42 0.01 -16.31
N GLY A 587 -15.39 -1.22 -15.78
CA GLY A 587 -14.20 -2.06 -15.77
C GLY A 587 -13.75 -2.47 -17.17
N LEU A 588 -14.71 -2.74 -18.06
CA LEU A 588 -14.47 -3.17 -19.43
C LEU A 588 -13.95 -2.05 -20.35
N LEU A 589 -14.23 -0.78 -20.06
CA LEU A 589 -13.74 0.36 -20.87
C LEU A 589 -12.23 0.30 -21.09
N SER A 590 -11.47 -0.05 -20.04
CA SER A 590 -10.00 -0.17 -20.12
C SER A 590 -9.52 -1.31 -21.04
N HIS A 591 -10.32 -2.36 -21.21
CA HIS A 591 -10.02 -3.53 -22.03
C HIS A 591 -10.48 -3.35 -23.48
N VAL A 592 -11.59 -2.62 -23.69
CA VAL A 592 -12.11 -2.35 -25.03
C VAL A 592 -11.36 -1.22 -25.72
N PHE A 593 -10.97 -0.17 -24.98
CA PHE A 593 -10.29 1.01 -25.53
C PHE A 593 -9.14 0.70 -26.52
N PRO A 594 -8.20 -0.23 -26.24
CA PRO A 594 -7.11 -0.55 -27.17
C PRO A 594 -7.61 -1.06 -28.53
N ALA A 595 -8.71 -1.81 -28.53
CA ALA A 595 -9.30 -2.45 -29.71
C ALA A 595 -10.17 -1.48 -30.55
N VAL A 596 -10.51 -0.30 -30.03
CA VAL A 596 -11.33 0.70 -30.74
C VAL A 596 -10.58 1.24 -31.97
N GLU A 597 -11.26 1.27 -33.11
CA GLU A 597 -10.73 1.75 -34.38
C GLU A 597 -10.70 3.29 -34.43
N GLU A 598 -11.81 3.95 -34.08
CA GLU A 598 -11.93 5.42 -34.10
C GLU A 598 -11.59 6.04 -32.74
N LYS A 599 -10.29 6.10 -32.43
CA LYS A 599 -9.81 6.62 -31.14
C LYS A 599 -9.93 8.14 -30.96
N SER A 600 -10.25 8.89 -32.02
CA SER A 600 -10.32 10.36 -32.01
C SER A 600 -11.50 10.93 -31.22
N GLY A 601 -12.63 10.21 -31.19
CA GLY A 601 -13.84 10.59 -30.43
C GLY A 601 -13.80 10.13 -28.97
N VAL A 602 -13.08 9.03 -28.69
CA VAL A 602 -13.05 8.37 -27.37
C VAL A 602 -12.65 9.30 -26.24
N PHE A 603 -11.74 10.25 -26.49
CA PHE A 603 -11.37 11.23 -25.48
C PHE A 603 -12.59 12.00 -24.95
N PHE A 604 -13.46 12.47 -25.84
CA PHE A 604 -14.64 13.25 -25.45
C PHE A 604 -15.72 12.39 -24.80
N ASP A 605 -15.83 11.12 -25.18
CA ASP A 605 -16.67 10.16 -24.46
C ASP A 605 -16.19 9.99 -23.01
N ILE A 606 -14.87 9.84 -22.81
CA ILE A 606 -14.28 9.71 -21.48
C ILE A 606 -14.47 10.98 -20.66
N ILE A 607 -14.36 12.18 -21.25
CA ILE A 607 -14.68 13.44 -20.56
C ILE A 607 -16.13 13.42 -20.05
N ARG A 608 -17.09 12.95 -20.86
CA ARG A 608 -18.50 12.81 -20.42
C ARG A 608 -18.64 11.85 -19.24
N LEU A 609 -17.90 10.74 -19.25
CA LEU A 609 -17.94 9.75 -18.15
C LEU A 609 -17.30 10.27 -16.86
N VAL A 610 -16.29 11.15 -16.95
CA VAL A 610 -15.66 11.81 -15.81
C VAL A 610 -16.65 12.72 -15.07
N GLU A 611 -17.61 13.33 -15.78
CA GLU A 611 -18.67 14.15 -15.19
C GLU A 611 -19.80 13.32 -14.56
N SER A 612 -19.75 11.99 -14.65
CA SER A 612 -20.77 11.11 -14.08
C SER A 612 -20.89 11.27 -12.56
N ARG A 613 -22.12 11.12 -12.04
CA ARG A 613 -22.40 11.06 -10.59
C ARG A 613 -21.88 9.77 -9.96
N ASP A 614 -21.62 8.74 -10.75
CA ASP A 614 -21.08 7.46 -10.27
C ASP A 614 -19.57 7.56 -10.03
N THR A 615 -19.15 7.48 -8.76
CA THR A 615 -17.74 7.65 -8.35
C THR A 615 -16.82 6.61 -8.96
N GLN A 616 -17.30 5.38 -9.18
CA GLN A 616 -16.47 4.31 -9.72
C GLN A 616 -16.26 4.48 -11.22
N LEU A 617 -17.32 4.84 -11.95
CA LEU A 617 -17.23 5.17 -13.38
C LEU A 617 -16.32 6.38 -13.60
N ARG A 618 -16.49 7.43 -12.80
CA ARG A 618 -15.65 8.63 -12.81
C ARG A 618 -14.17 8.29 -12.61
N ARG A 619 -13.85 7.47 -11.60
CA ARG A 619 -12.46 7.04 -11.33
C ARG A 619 -11.87 6.26 -12.50
N ARG A 620 -12.62 5.29 -13.06
CA ARG A 620 -12.16 4.50 -14.21
C ARG A 620 -11.96 5.34 -15.46
N ALA A 621 -12.86 6.29 -15.71
CA ALA A 621 -12.72 7.23 -16.81
C ALA A 621 -11.49 8.14 -16.63
N ALA A 622 -11.25 8.63 -15.41
CA ALA A 622 -10.08 9.44 -15.08
C ALA A 622 -8.75 8.71 -15.31
N GLU A 623 -8.67 7.41 -14.99
CA GLU A 623 -7.51 6.55 -15.26
C GLU A 623 -7.19 6.43 -16.76
N LEU A 624 -8.19 6.56 -17.63
CA LEU A 624 -8.04 6.43 -19.08
C LEU A 624 -7.70 7.75 -19.80
N LEU A 625 -7.84 8.91 -19.12
CA LEU A 625 -7.58 10.22 -19.71
C LEU A 625 -6.20 10.35 -20.38
N PRO A 626 -5.09 9.91 -19.77
CA PRO A 626 -3.76 10.04 -20.41
C PRO A 626 -3.66 9.27 -21.72
N ALA A 627 -4.15 8.03 -21.73
CA ALA A 627 -4.11 7.18 -22.91
C ALA A 627 -5.04 7.73 -24.01
N ALA A 628 -6.25 8.16 -23.65
CA ALA A 628 -7.21 8.73 -24.60
C ALA A 628 -6.74 10.06 -25.20
N PHE A 629 -6.06 10.91 -24.43
CA PHE A 629 -5.55 12.19 -24.90
C PHE A 629 -4.57 12.03 -26.08
N THR A 630 -3.73 10.98 -26.06
CA THR A 630 -2.75 10.72 -27.14
C THR A 630 -3.40 10.59 -28.52
N HIS A 631 -4.62 10.08 -28.57
CA HIS A 631 -5.40 9.81 -29.78
C HIS A 631 -6.43 10.89 -30.11
N SER A 632 -6.56 11.93 -29.29
CA SER A 632 -7.56 13.00 -29.52
C SER A 632 -7.33 13.72 -30.86
N GLY A 633 -8.40 13.86 -31.65
CA GLY A 633 -8.33 14.52 -32.97
C GLY A 633 -8.08 16.02 -32.88
N ASN A 634 -8.60 16.68 -31.83
CA ASN A 634 -8.35 18.09 -31.54
C ASN A 634 -7.63 18.24 -30.20
N LYS A 635 -6.29 18.14 -30.24
CA LYS A 635 -5.42 18.22 -29.05
C LYS A 635 -5.53 19.55 -28.31
N GLN A 636 -5.83 20.65 -29.00
CA GLN A 636 -6.00 21.96 -28.37
C GLN A 636 -7.26 22.03 -27.52
N ARG A 637 -8.39 21.53 -28.06
CA ARG A 637 -9.64 21.44 -27.31
C ARG A 637 -9.49 20.49 -26.13
N ALA A 638 -8.94 19.30 -26.39
CA ALA A 638 -8.72 18.29 -25.36
C ALA A 638 -7.84 18.82 -24.21
N TRP A 639 -6.80 19.60 -24.53
CA TRP A 639 -5.96 20.27 -23.53
C TRP A 639 -6.77 21.23 -22.65
N ASN A 640 -7.60 22.08 -23.25
CA ASN A 640 -8.42 23.03 -22.50
C ASN A 640 -9.41 22.33 -21.57
N ASP A 641 -9.99 21.21 -22.00
CA ASP A 641 -10.91 20.43 -21.17
C ASP A 641 -10.16 19.75 -20.01
N LEU A 642 -8.96 19.21 -20.24
CA LEU A 642 -8.11 18.68 -19.16
C LEU A 642 -7.69 19.75 -18.16
N VAL A 643 -7.32 20.95 -18.61
CA VAL A 643 -6.97 22.07 -17.71
C VAL A 643 -8.15 22.39 -16.79
N LYS A 644 -9.40 22.39 -17.27
CA LYS A 644 -10.58 22.55 -16.39
C LYS A 644 -10.71 21.43 -15.37
N LEU A 645 -10.50 20.17 -15.79
CA LEU A 645 -10.59 19.00 -14.90
C LEU A 645 -9.52 18.98 -13.79
N THR A 646 -8.43 19.76 -13.92
CA THR A 646 -7.46 19.91 -12.81
C THR A 646 -8.05 20.62 -11.59
N SER A 647 -9.18 21.32 -11.75
CA SER A 647 -9.91 21.98 -10.67
C SER A 647 -11.17 21.21 -10.23
N ASP A 648 -11.36 19.98 -10.71
CA ASP A 648 -12.49 19.13 -10.32
C ASP A 648 -12.47 18.81 -8.82
N GLU A 649 -13.65 18.63 -8.20
CA GLU A 649 -13.76 18.29 -6.78
C GLU A 649 -13.16 16.90 -6.47
N ASP A 650 -13.26 15.95 -7.40
CA ASP A 650 -12.72 14.61 -7.26
C ASP A 650 -11.20 14.59 -7.54
N ARG A 651 -10.46 14.11 -6.54
CA ARG A 651 -9.01 14.02 -6.60
C ARG A 651 -8.52 13.07 -7.70
N GLU A 652 -9.23 11.98 -7.98
CA GLU A 652 -8.81 11.03 -9.02
C GLU A 652 -8.97 11.63 -10.42
N VAL A 653 -9.99 12.48 -10.61
CA VAL A 653 -10.17 13.26 -11.84
C VAL A 653 -9.02 14.26 -12.02
N ARG A 654 -8.70 15.03 -10.97
CA ARG A 654 -7.56 15.96 -11.00
C ARG A 654 -6.24 15.27 -11.36
N LYS A 655 -5.99 14.09 -10.77
CA LYS A 655 -4.80 13.27 -11.07
C LYS A 655 -4.78 12.80 -12.52
N GLY A 656 -5.87 12.22 -13.01
CA GLY A 656 -5.97 11.75 -14.39
C GLY A 656 -5.75 12.88 -15.39
N ALA A 657 -6.33 14.04 -15.12
CA ALA A 657 -6.20 15.23 -15.94
C ALA A 657 -4.74 15.73 -16.01
N VAL A 658 -4.08 15.92 -14.87
CA VAL A 658 -2.70 16.44 -14.87
C VAL A 658 -1.70 15.43 -15.47
N LEU A 659 -1.89 14.12 -15.27
CA LEU A 659 -1.07 13.10 -15.93
C LEU A 659 -1.21 13.11 -17.46
N ALA A 660 -2.42 13.37 -17.96
CA ALA A 660 -2.66 13.54 -19.39
C ALA A 660 -1.99 14.80 -19.94
N LEU A 661 -2.02 15.92 -19.20
CA LEU A 661 -1.32 17.15 -19.57
C LEU A 661 0.20 16.92 -19.61
N SER A 662 0.76 16.30 -18.58
CA SER A 662 2.21 16.09 -18.45
C SER A 662 2.79 15.12 -19.48
N SER A 663 2.00 14.18 -19.99
CA SER A 663 2.42 13.27 -21.07
C SER A 663 2.11 13.81 -22.47
N GLY A 664 1.19 14.76 -22.60
CA GLY A 664 0.57 15.14 -23.88
C GLY A 664 0.98 16.49 -24.47
N TYR A 665 1.66 17.35 -23.72
CA TYR A 665 1.96 18.74 -24.08
C TYR A 665 2.64 18.92 -25.46
N HIS A 666 3.48 17.96 -25.88
CA HIS A 666 4.20 18.03 -27.16
C HIS A 666 3.27 17.93 -28.38
N GLY A 667 2.07 17.37 -28.22
CA GLY A 667 1.07 17.23 -29.29
C GLY A 667 0.16 18.45 -29.49
N VAL A 668 0.19 19.43 -28.58
CA VAL A 668 -0.72 20.59 -28.63
C VAL A 668 -0.16 21.70 -29.52
N PRO A 669 -0.94 22.31 -30.44
CA PRO A 669 -0.43 23.35 -31.33
C PRO A 669 0.05 24.62 -30.60
N ASP A 670 -0.72 25.13 -29.63
CA ASP A 670 -0.39 26.36 -28.91
C ASP A 670 0.63 26.10 -27.78
N LYS A 671 1.91 26.17 -28.12
CA LYS A 671 3.02 25.93 -27.19
C LYS A 671 3.13 27.00 -26.09
N GLY A 672 2.75 28.23 -26.39
CA GLY A 672 2.76 29.32 -25.40
C GLY A 672 1.69 29.11 -24.35
N LYS A 673 0.48 28.74 -24.78
CA LYS A 673 -0.60 28.40 -23.86
C LYS A 673 -0.29 27.20 -22.98
N VAL A 674 0.25 26.13 -23.57
CA VAL A 674 0.71 24.95 -22.82
C VAL A 674 1.67 25.33 -21.69
N TRP A 675 2.65 26.18 -22.00
CA TRP A 675 3.61 26.65 -21.00
C TRP A 675 2.93 27.42 -19.87
N ASN A 676 2.09 28.40 -20.22
CA ASN A 676 1.38 29.22 -19.24
C ASN A 676 0.45 28.40 -18.34
N ASP A 677 -0.26 27.43 -18.93
CA ASP A 677 -1.15 26.53 -18.19
C ASP A 677 -0.34 25.67 -17.21
N LEU A 678 0.81 25.11 -17.62
CA LEU A 678 1.68 24.33 -16.72
C LEU A 678 2.27 25.19 -15.59
N ILE A 679 2.71 26.42 -15.88
CA ILE A 679 3.20 27.37 -14.87
C ILE A 679 2.10 27.70 -13.85
N MET A 680 0.87 27.95 -14.32
CA MET A 680 -0.27 28.20 -13.44
C MET A 680 -0.55 26.97 -12.55
N LEU A 681 -0.50 25.77 -13.10
CA LEU A 681 -0.73 24.52 -12.36
C LEU A 681 0.40 24.20 -11.36
N SER A 682 1.63 24.70 -11.56
CA SER A 682 2.72 24.63 -10.58
C SER A 682 2.43 25.36 -9.27
N SER A 683 1.42 26.26 -9.26
CA SER A 683 0.92 26.94 -8.07
C SER A 683 -0.49 26.49 -7.65
N HIS A 684 -1.00 25.39 -8.21
CA HIS A 684 -2.32 24.84 -7.88
C HIS A 684 -2.46 24.45 -6.40
N ASN A 685 -3.65 24.36 -5.80
CA ASN A 685 -3.77 23.99 -4.37
C ASN A 685 -3.51 22.49 -4.07
N ASP A 686 -3.72 21.61 -5.05
CA ASP A 686 -3.44 20.18 -4.91
C ASP A 686 -1.96 19.87 -5.13
N SER A 687 -1.29 19.40 -4.08
CA SER A 687 0.14 19.01 -4.11
C SER A 687 0.52 18.02 -5.21
N PHE A 688 -0.38 17.12 -5.64
CA PHE A 688 -0.08 16.20 -6.72
C PHE A 688 -0.03 16.94 -8.07
N VAL A 689 -1.02 17.81 -8.31
CA VAL A 689 -1.12 18.64 -9.52
C VAL A 689 0.08 19.59 -9.62
N GLN A 690 0.45 20.26 -8.51
CA GLN A 690 1.63 21.14 -8.47
C GLN A 690 2.90 20.43 -8.93
N ARG A 691 3.17 19.24 -8.39
CA ARG A 691 4.40 18.48 -8.70
C ARG A 691 4.42 18.02 -10.14
N GLU A 692 3.32 17.44 -10.59
CA GLU A 692 3.22 16.82 -11.91
C GLU A 692 3.30 17.88 -13.02
N ALA A 693 2.67 19.04 -12.83
CA ALA A 693 2.78 20.16 -13.75
C ALA A 693 4.20 20.73 -13.79
N THR A 694 4.82 20.93 -12.62
CA THR A 694 6.20 21.45 -12.54
C THR A 694 7.21 20.48 -13.17
N ARG A 695 7.00 19.16 -13.01
CA ARG A 695 7.85 18.13 -13.62
C ARG A 695 7.79 18.19 -15.15
N ALA A 696 6.62 18.48 -15.73
CA ALA A 696 6.43 18.59 -17.17
C ALA A 696 7.10 19.84 -17.80
N LEU A 697 7.42 20.87 -17.01
CA LEU A 697 8.05 22.10 -17.51
C LEU A 697 9.43 21.84 -18.13
N GLY A 698 10.23 20.94 -17.56
CA GLY A 698 11.58 20.63 -18.07
C GLY A 698 11.57 20.13 -19.52
N PRO A 699 10.82 19.08 -19.83
CA PRO A 699 10.57 18.66 -21.21
C PRO A 699 9.87 19.73 -22.07
N ALA A 700 8.83 20.39 -21.53
CA ALA A 700 8.06 21.40 -22.27
C ALA A 700 8.90 22.62 -22.68
N PHE A 701 9.98 22.92 -21.94
CA PHE A 701 10.90 24.00 -22.25
C PHE A 701 11.50 23.86 -23.66
N PHE A 702 11.66 22.65 -24.19
CA PHE A 702 12.19 22.47 -25.56
C PHE A 702 11.22 22.98 -26.63
N TYR A 703 9.91 23.04 -26.33
CA TYR A 703 8.85 23.39 -27.26
C TYR A 703 8.31 24.81 -27.11
N VAL A 704 8.51 25.47 -25.96
CA VAL A 704 8.04 26.86 -25.75
C VAL A 704 8.69 27.83 -26.72
N THR A 705 7.95 28.79 -27.24
CA THR A 705 8.44 29.76 -28.22
C THR A 705 9.35 30.82 -27.59
N ASP A 706 8.98 31.34 -26.42
CA ASP A 706 9.77 32.34 -25.68
C ASP A 706 10.61 31.66 -24.59
N LYS A 707 11.87 31.32 -24.93
CA LYS A 707 12.82 30.71 -23.99
C LYS A 707 13.22 31.65 -22.86
N THR A 708 13.20 32.96 -23.09
CA THR A 708 13.64 33.96 -22.10
C THR A 708 12.59 34.14 -21.02
N MET A 709 11.32 34.29 -21.42
CA MET A 709 10.19 34.31 -20.49
C MET A 709 10.10 32.99 -19.72
N ALA A 710 10.14 31.86 -20.43
CA ALA A 710 10.11 30.54 -19.82
C ALA A 710 11.21 30.34 -18.75
N TRP A 711 12.43 30.81 -19.03
CA TRP A 711 13.51 30.73 -18.05
C TRP A 711 13.25 31.61 -16.81
N ARG A 712 12.68 32.82 -16.98
CA ARG A 712 12.30 33.68 -15.85
C ARG A 712 11.18 33.06 -15.01
N ASP A 713 10.17 32.47 -15.66
CA ASP A 713 9.08 31.79 -14.96
C ASP A 713 9.62 30.63 -14.10
N LEU A 714 10.55 29.85 -14.65
CA LEU A 714 11.23 28.79 -13.90
C LEU A 714 12.02 29.32 -12.71
N GLN A 715 12.69 30.47 -12.84
CA GLN A 715 13.39 31.09 -11.70
C GLN A 715 12.44 31.47 -10.57
N VAL A 716 11.27 32.03 -10.89
CA VAL A 716 10.25 32.38 -9.87
C VAL A 716 9.81 31.12 -9.11
N LEU A 717 9.70 29.98 -9.79
CA LEU A 717 9.31 28.70 -9.15
C LEU A 717 10.41 28.10 -8.25
N VAL A 718 11.67 28.52 -8.37
CA VAL A 718 12.75 28.08 -7.45
C VAL A 718 12.52 28.60 -6.03
N ASP A 719 11.90 29.78 -5.91
CA ASP A 719 11.56 30.39 -4.62
C ASP A 719 10.23 29.87 -4.05
N ASN A 720 9.62 28.88 -4.69
CA ASN A 720 8.37 28.29 -4.20
C ASN A 720 8.59 27.58 -2.85
N PRO A 721 7.74 27.80 -1.83
CA PRO A 721 7.91 27.19 -0.51
C PRO A 721 7.76 25.66 -0.54
N TYR A 722 7.16 25.09 -1.59
CA TYR A 722 6.99 23.67 -1.74
C TYR A 722 8.23 23.01 -2.34
N VAL A 723 8.96 22.27 -1.51
CA VAL A 723 10.25 21.63 -1.85
C VAL A 723 10.28 20.85 -3.17
N TYR A 724 9.17 20.18 -3.53
CA TYR A 724 9.10 19.42 -4.78
C TYR A 724 9.00 20.32 -6.00
N VAL A 725 8.27 21.44 -5.90
CA VAL A 725 8.19 22.43 -6.98
C VAL A 725 9.55 23.09 -7.17
N GLN A 726 10.19 23.52 -6.08
CA GLN A 726 11.55 24.06 -6.12
C GLN A 726 12.52 23.08 -6.82
N ARG A 727 12.53 21.80 -6.42
CA ARG A 727 13.39 20.78 -7.04
C ARG A 727 13.12 20.61 -8.54
N TYR A 728 11.86 20.48 -8.95
CA TYR A 728 11.52 20.27 -10.35
C TYR A 728 11.76 21.53 -11.21
N ALA A 729 11.60 22.73 -10.63
CA ALA A 729 11.98 23.98 -11.26
C ALA A 729 13.50 24.05 -11.49
N LEU A 730 14.32 23.68 -10.49
CA LEU A 730 15.77 23.60 -10.62
C LEU A 730 16.20 22.58 -11.69
N ARG A 731 15.60 21.38 -11.72
CA ARG A 731 15.86 20.42 -12.82
C ARG A 731 15.45 20.97 -14.19
N SER A 732 14.34 21.71 -14.26
CA SER A 732 13.88 22.34 -15.49
C SER A 732 14.85 23.43 -15.96
N LEU A 733 15.41 24.22 -15.03
CA LEU A 733 16.51 25.16 -15.32
C LEU A 733 17.76 24.43 -15.79
N GLY A 734 18.09 23.28 -15.19
CA GLY A 734 19.16 22.41 -15.66
C GLY A 734 18.96 21.98 -17.11
N ARG A 735 17.76 21.52 -17.47
CA ARG A 735 17.39 21.19 -18.85
C ARG A 735 17.42 22.39 -19.80
N ALA A 736 16.98 23.56 -19.35
CA ALA A 736 17.07 24.80 -20.13
C ALA A 736 18.54 25.17 -20.44
N SER A 737 19.44 24.96 -19.49
CA SER A 737 20.89 25.15 -19.67
C SER A 737 21.50 24.12 -20.62
N LEU A 738 21.01 22.86 -20.62
CA LEU A 738 21.40 21.88 -21.64
C LEU A 738 20.96 22.29 -23.05
N TRP A 739 19.74 22.83 -23.20
CA TRP A 739 19.29 23.39 -24.48
C TRP A 739 20.21 24.52 -24.96
N ARG A 740 20.64 25.39 -24.04
CA ARG A 740 21.61 26.45 -24.33
C ARG A 740 22.96 25.88 -24.78
N ALA A 741 23.43 24.80 -24.15
CA ALA A 741 24.67 24.12 -24.55
C ALA A 741 24.56 23.55 -25.98
N ILE A 742 23.45 22.89 -26.31
CA ILE A 742 23.19 22.36 -27.66
C ILE A 742 23.22 23.47 -28.72
N LYS A 743 22.64 24.65 -28.41
CA LYS A 743 22.60 25.81 -29.31
C LYS A 743 23.85 26.69 -29.28
N ALA A 744 24.88 26.33 -28.52
CA ALA A 744 26.10 27.11 -28.40
C ALA A 744 26.85 27.21 -29.73
N GLU A 745 27.36 28.39 -30.09
CA GLU A 745 28.13 28.56 -31.33
C GLU A 745 29.59 28.10 -31.22
N ASN A 746 30.10 28.00 -29.99
CA ASN A 746 31.48 27.64 -29.71
C ASN A 746 31.59 26.78 -28.44
N GLU A 747 32.77 26.20 -28.22
CA GLU A 747 33.04 25.28 -27.11
C GLU A 747 32.93 25.95 -25.73
N ALA A 748 33.28 27.23 -25.62
CA ALA A 748 33.17 27.98 -24.36
C ALA A 748 31.70 28.16 -23.94
N ALA A 749 30.82 28.52 -24.89
CA ALA A 749 29.38 28.62 -24.64
C ALA A 749 28.73 27.25 -24.36
N TYR A 750 29.20 26.19 -25.01
CA TYR A 750 28.76 24.82 -24.74
C TYR A 750 29.14 24.40 -23.31
N LEU A 751 30.40 24.60 -22.93
CA LEU A 751 30.91 24.30 -21.59
C LEU A 751 30.17 25.12 -20.52
N PHE A 752 29.91 26.40 -20.79
CA PHE A 752 29.15 27.26 -19.88
C PHE A 752 27.74 26.71 -19.65
N GLY A 753 27.01 26.37 -20.72
CA GLY A 753 25.66 25.79 -20.60
C GLY A 753 25.66 24.44 -19.86
N LEU A 754 26.65 23.58 -20.12
CA LEU A 754 26.77 22.29 -19.43
C LEU A 754 27.10 22.46 -17.94
N LYS A 755 28.01 23.37 -17.58
CA LYS A 755 28.33 23.70 -16.18
C LYS A 755 27.14 24.29 -15.43
N GLU A 756 26.39 25.19 -16.07
CA GLU A 756 25.13 25.71 -15.50
C GLU A 756 24.12 24.59 -15.27
N ALA A 757 23.99 23.66 -16.23
CA ALA A 757 23.06 22.55 -16.09
C ALA A 757 23.42 21.66 -14.89
N VAL A 758 24.70 21.28 -14.77
CA VAL A 758 25.23 20.50 -13.65
C VAL A 758 24.99 21.22 -12.32
N LYS A 759 25.24 22.54 -12.26
CA LYS A 759 24.96 23.36 -11.07
C LYS A 759 23.50 23.26 -10.66
N TYR A 760 22.56 23.46 -11.59
CA TYR A 760 21.14 23.39 -11.27
C TYR A 760 20.68 21.98 -10.88
N PHE A 761 21.20 20.93 -11.52
CA PHE A 761 20.90 19.55 -11.11
C PHE A 761 21.45 19.24 -9.71
N LYS A 762 22.63 19.78 -9.37
CA LYS A 762 23.19 19.68 -8.02
C LYS A 762 22.31 20.38 -6.99
N GLU A 763 21.94 21.64 -7.23
CA GLU A 763 21.04 22.39 -6.36
C GLU A 763 19.68 21.68 -6.20
N ALA A 764 19.15 21.09 -7.28
CA ALA A 764 17.93 20.27 -7.22
C ALA A 764 18.08 19.05 -6.32
N SER A 765 19.25 18.40 -6.33
CA SER A 765 19.56 17.26 -5.46
C SER A 765 19.65 17.67 -3.99
N GLU A 766 20.17 18.86 -3.71
CA GLU A 766 20.41 19.41 -2.37
C GLU A 766 19.16 20.08 -1.76
N ALA A 767 18.21 20.54 -2.58
CA ALA A 767 16.96 21.18 -2.14
C ALA A 767 16.09 20.29 -1.23
N SER A 768 16.35 18.98 -1.19
CA SER A 768 15.55 17.99 -0.48
C SER A 768 16.00 17.78 0.98
N VAL A 769 15.51 18.58 1.92
CA VAL A 769 15.71 18.33 3.35
C VAL A 769 14.81 17.18 3.82
N GLY A 770 15.40 16.00 4.07
CA GLY A 770 14.76 14.89 4.79
C GLY A 770 14.12 13.77 3.95
N THR A 771 14.09 13.86 2.61
CA THR A 771 13.66 12.77 1.71
C THR A 771 14.82 12.33 0.80
N ALA A 772 15.26 11.08 0.86
CA ALA A 772 16.21 10.52 -0.11
C ALA A 772 15.42 10.15 -1.38
N ILE A 773 15.17 11.14 -2.24
CA ILE A 773 14.60 10.92 -3.57
C ILE A 773 15.77 10.77 -4.52
N PRO A 774 15.89 9.63 -5.24
CA PRO A 774 17.01 9.38 -6.15
C PRO A 774 17.23 10.51 -7.15
N GLU A 775 18.49 10.85 -7.41
CA GLU A 775 18.89 11.85 -8.39
C GLU A 775 19.66 11.21 -9.54
N PHE A 776 19.07 11.25 -10.73
CA PHE A 776 19.64 10.64 -11.93
C PHE A 776 20.40 11.63 -12.81
N TYR A 777 20.03 12.92 -12.76
CA TYR A 777 20.57 13.92 -13.68
C TYR A 777 21.96 14.39 -13.26
N HIS A 778 22.12 14.79 -12.00
CA HIS A 778 23.39 15.34 -11.51
C HIS A 778 24.58 14.37 -11.66
N PRO A 779 24.50 13.10 -11.21
CA PRO A 779 25.62 12.16 -11.37
C PRO A 779 26.02 11.93 -12.82
N PHE A 780 25.04 11.85 -13.75
CA PHE A 780 25.32 11.64 -15.16
C PHE A 780 26.01 12.84 -15.80
N TYR A 781 25.44 14.05 -15.65
CA TYR A 781 25.96 15.25 -16.30
C TYR A 781 27.26 15.74 -15.67
N GLU A 782 27.49 15.48 -14.38
CA GLU A 782 28.78 15.70 -13.73
C GLU A 782 29.84 14.76 -14.35
N SER A 783 29.57 13.46 -14.45
CA SER A 783 30.49 12.51 -15.09
C SER A 783 30.75 12.88 -16.55
N LEU A 784 29.73 13.32 -17.30
CA LEU A 784 29.91 13.80 -18.68
C LEU A 784 30.83 15.03 -18.76
N LEU A 785 30.65 15.99 -17.85
CA LEU A 785 31.50 17.18 -17.75
C LEU A 785 32.96 16.79 -17.47
N GLN A 786 33.19 15.81 -16.60
CA GLN A 786 34.52 15.31 -16.26
C GLN A 786 35.18 14.57 -17.44
N ILE A 787 34.43 13.79 -18.21
CA ILE A 787 34.94 13.10 -19.41
C ILE A 787 35.36 14.11 -20.48
N PHE A 788 34.52 15.10 -20.79
CA PHE A 788 34.78 16.03 -21.89
C PHE A 788 35.85 17.08 -21.59
N PHE A 789 36.00 17.50 -20.33
CA PHE A 789 36.80 18.69 -19.99
C PHE A 789 37.82 18.49 -18.86
N ALA A 790 37.80 17.36 -18.15
CA ALA A 790 38.81 17.00 -17.16
C ALA A 790 39.64 15.77 -17.59
N GLU A 791 39.45 15.28 -18.82
CA GLU A 791 40.13 14.14 -19.44
C GLU A 791 40.15 12.89 -18.54
N ARG A 792 39.09 12.70 -17.76
CA ARG A 792 38.95 11.52 -16.91
C ARG A 792 38.51 10.31 -17.73
N SER A 793 38.97 9.14 -17.32
CA SER A 793 38.59 7.87 -17.94
C SER A 793 37.08 7.69 -17.97
N SER A 794 36.52 7.47 -19.16
CA SER A 794 35.09 7.21 -19.35
C SER A 794 34.63 5.94 -18.64
N ALA A 795 35.50 4.92 -18.55
CA ALA A 795 35.25 3.73 -17.76
C ALA A 795 35.08 4.05 -16.27
N LEU A 796 36.00 4.85 -15.72
CA LEU A 796 35.96 5.26 -14.30
C LEU A 796 34.69 6.09 -14.01
N GLU A 797 34.39 7.08 -14.84
CA GLU A 797 33.22 7.93 -14.63
C GLU A 797 31.89 7.17 -14.85
N SER A 798 31.86 6.18 -15.74
CA SER A 798 30.69 5.28 -15.89
C SER A 798 30.45 4.42 -14.64
N GLU A 799 31.51 3.91 -14.00
CA GLU A 799 31.41 3.16 -12.74
C GLU A 799 31.00 4.06 -11.58
N ARG A 800 31.51 5.30 -11.54
CA ARG A 800 31.12 6.30 -10.53
C ARG A 800 29.64 6.67 -10.65
N TYR A 801 29.14 6.87 -11.86
CA TYR A 801 27.72 7.09 -12.12
C TYR A 801 26.87 5.92 -11.58
N LEU A 802 27.20 4.69 -11.94
CA LEU A 802 26.48 3.50 -11.46
C LEU A 802 26.54 3.39 -9.93
N SER A 803 27.71 3.62 -9.33
CA SER A 803 27.89 3.58 -7.86
C SER A 803 27.07 4.65 -7.14
N ALA A 804 27.06 5.89 -7.67
CA ALA A 804 26.28 6.99 -7.11
C ALA A 804 24.78 6.69 -7.14
N VAL A 805 24.25 6.29 -8.30
CA VAL A 805 22.81 6.06 -8.47
C VAL A 805 22.34 4.78 -7.76
N THR A 806 23.16 3.72 -7.70
CA THR A 806 22.84 2.50 -6.94
C THR A 806 22.91 2.72 -5.42
N GLY A 807 23.80 3.59 -4.95
CA GLY A 807 23.85 4.04 -3.56
C GLY A 807 22.56 4.78 -3.15
N GLU A 808 22.02 5.63 -4.02
CA GLU A 808 20.80 6.43 -3.75
C GLU A 808 19.50 5.63 -3.88
N THR A 809 19.44 4.63 -4.76
CA THR A 809 18.22 3.85 -5.05
C THR A 809 17.99 2.64 -4.12
N GLY A 810 18.99 2.24 -3.32
CA GLY A 810 18.83 1.28 -2.23
C GLY A 810 18.15 -0.05 -2.64
N TYR A 811 17.01 -0.36 -2.02
CA TYR A 811 16.24 -1.61 -2.23
C TYR A 811 15.57 -1.71 -3.61
N LEU A 812 15.49 -0.61 -4.37
CA LEU A 812 14.92 -0.58 -5.73
C LEU A 812 15.91 -1.11 -6.79
N ALA A 813 17.15 -1.43 -6.38
CA ALA A 813 18.18 -2.02 -7.23
C ALA A 813 17.79 -3.40 -7.82
N GLU A 814 16.75 -4.05 -7.30
CA GLU A 814 16.21 -5.31 -7.84
C GLU A 814 15.27 -5.10 -9.05
N ASN A 815 14.91 -3.85 -9.37
CA ASN A 815 14.08 -3.55 -10.53
C ASN A 815 14.89 -3.73 -11.83
N ARG A 816 14.70 -4.89 -12.48
CA ARG A 816 15.37 -5.25 -13.74
C ARG A 816 15.21 -4.19 -14.85
N LYS A 817 14.08 -3.46 -14.89
CA LYS A 817 13.88 -2.38 -15.88
C LYS A 817 14.74 -1.17 -15.58
N LEU A 818 14.82 -0.75 -14.31
CA LEU A 818 15.68 0.35 -13.88
C LEU A 818 17.16 0.01 -14.13
N GLN A 819 17.59 -1.21 -13.78
CA GLN A 819 18.97 -1.64 -14.03
C GLN A 819 19.34 -1.58 -15.52
N GLY A 820 18.44 -2.02 -16.40
CA GLY A 820 18.64 -1.91 -17.84
C GLY A 820 18.83 -0.47 -18.32
N VAL A 821 18.04 0.46 -17.77
CA VAL A 821 18.18 1.90 -18.05
C VAL A 821 19.52 2.44 -17.53
N LEU A 822 19.91 2.12 -16.29
CA LEU A 822 21.18 2.61 -15.73
C LEU A 822 22.40 2.09 -16.51
N GLU A 823 22.35 0.85 -16.98
CA GLU A 823 23.36 0.28 -17.89
C GLU A 823 23.41 0.99 -19.25
N GLU A 824 22.25 1.39 -19.80
CA GLU A 824 22.19 2.24 -21.02
C GLU A 824 22.93 3.57 -20.79
N PHE A 825 22.68 4.25 -19.66
CA PHE A 825 23.37 5.50 -19.32
C PHE A 825 24.87 5.32 -19.05
N ALA A 826 25.28 4.24 -18.40
CA ALA A 826 26.69 3.91 -18.24
C ALA A 826 27.36 3.63 -19.60
N GLY A 827 26.62 2.98 -20.51
CA GLY A 827 27.01 2.80 -21.92
C GLY A 827 27.23 4.13 -22.63
N LEU A 828 26.31 5.08 -22.49
CA LEU A 828 26.45 6.43 -23.04
C LEU A 828 27.74 7.11 -22.54
N LEU A 829 28.00 7.07 -21.22
CA LEU A 829 29.23 7.66 -20.65
C LEU A 829 30.50 7.01 -21.20
N ARG A 830 30.52 5.69 -21.41
CA ARG A 830 31.66 4.99 -22.05
C ARG A 830 31.92 5.53 -23.45
N THR A 831 30.86 5.63 -24.28
CA THR A 831 30.96 6.16 -25.66
C THR A 831 31.32 7.64 -25.73
N ALA A 832 31.03 8.42 -24.68
CA ALA A 832 31.44 9.83 -24.61
C ALA A 832 32.97 9.98 -24.63
N GLY A 833 33.70 9.01 -24.06
CA GLY A 833 35.17 9.01 -24.06
C GLY A 833 35.81 8.76 -25.43
N ASP A 834 35.05 8.20 -26.38
CA ASP A 834 35.54 7.90 -27.74
C ASP A 834 35.42 9.11 -28.68
N LEU A 835 34.78 10.20 -28.23
CA LEU A 835 34.61 11.41 -29.01
C LEU A 835 35.92 12.22 -29.09
N ALA A 836 36.27 12.67 -30.30
CA ALA A 836 37.47 13.46 -30.52
C ALA A 836 37.47 14.76 -29.67
N PRO A 837 38.57 15.09 -28.98
CA PRO A 837 38.70 16.37 -28.29
C PRO A 837 38.47 17.53 -29.25
N GLY A 838 37.60 18.48 -28.87
CA GLY A 838 37.26 19.64 -29.69
C GLY A 838 36.20 19.42 -30.78
N ASP A 839 35.67 18.21 -30.97
CA ASP A 839 34.54 17.98 -31.88
C ASP A 839 33.22 18.44 -31.25
N LEU A 840 32.94 19.74 -31.38
CA LEU A 840 31.73 20.36 -30.85
C LEU A 840 30.46 19.80 -31.48
N SER A 841 30.48 19.37 -32.75
CA SER A 841 29.31 18.84 -33.43
C SER A 841 28.92 17.49 -32.84
N ALA A 842 29.88 16.58 -32.72
CA ALA A 842 29.65 15.27 -32.13
C ALA A 842 29.24 15.35 -30.66
N ARG A 843 29.81 16.30 -29.89
CA ARG A 843 29.43 16.53 -28.48
C ARG A 843 28.00 17.06 -28.33
N LYS A 844 27.54 17.94 -29.23
CA LYS A 844 26.14 18.40 -29.25
C LYS A 844 25.18 17.27 -29.60
N GLU A 845 25.49 16.48 -30.62
CA GLU A 845 24.69 15.31 -31.00
C GLU A 845 24.62 14.30 -29.85
N PHE A 846 25.74 14.04 -29.19
CA PHE A 846 25.78 13.19 -27.99
C PHE A 846 24.90 13.74 -26.86
N LEU A 847 24.93 15.06 -26.63
CA LEU A 847 24.12 15.69 -25.60
C LEU A 847 22.62 15.63 -25.94
N GLU A 848 22.24 15.85 -27.20
CA GLU A 848 20.87 15.66 -27.69
C GLU A 848 20.40 14.21 -27.49
N ASN A 849 21.24 13.23 -27.83
CA ASN A 849 20.96 11.80 -27.64
C ASN A 849 20.80 11.44 -26.16
N SER A 850 21.62 12.03 -25.28
CA SER A 850 21.53 11.84 -23.82
C SER A 850 20.23 12.40 -23.26
N ILE A 851 19.82 13.60 -23.67
CA ILE A 851 18.52 14.19 -23.28
C ILE A 851 17.38 13.31 -23.77
N GLY A 852 17.44 12.82 -25.01
CA GLY A 852 16.46 11.88 -25.55
C GLY A 852 16.40 10.56 -24.77
N ALA A 853 17.53 10.06 -24.25
CA ALA A 853 17.56 8.88 -23.38
C ALA A 853 16.85 9.14 -22.06
N PHE A 854 17.05 10.32 -21.44
CA PHE A 854 16.32 10.72 -20.23
C PHE A 854 14.81 10.85 -20.49
N ASP A 855 14.40 11.41 -21.63
CA ASP A 855 12.99 11.52 -21.99
C ASP A 855 12.34 10.14 -22.23
N ARG A 856 13.06 9.17 -22.81
CA ARG A 856 12.58 7.78 -22.95
C ARG A 856 12.47 7.05 -21.61
N ALA A 857 13.39 7.34 -20.69
CA ALA A 857 13.45 6.72 -19.37
C ALA A 857 12.54 7.41 -18.33
N SER A 858 11.90 8.53 -18.67
CA SER A 858 11.18 9.38 -17.71
C SER A 858 10.13 8.61 -16.91
N SER A 859 9.31 7.78 -17.56
CA SER A 859 8.28 6.99 -16.87
C SER A 859 8.85 6.06 -15.80
N ILE A 860 10.07 5.53 -15.99
CA ILE A 860 10.73 4.66 -15.01
C ILE A 860 11.27 5.51 -13.85
N PHE A 861 11.94 6.63 -14.14
CA PHE A 861 12.44 7.55 -13.12
C PHE A 861 11.31 8.16 -12.29
N ASP A 862 10.22 8.59 -12.92
CA ASP A 862 9.04 9.16 -12.27
C ASP A 862 8.39 8.14 -11.33
N ALA A 863 8.29 6.87 -11.75
CA ALA A 863 7.77 5.81 -10.90
C ALA A 863 8.67 5.52 -9.68
N VAL A 864 9.99 5.56 -9.86
CA VAL A 864 10.97 5.39 -8.78
C VAL A 864 10.92 6.56 -7.80
N GLU A 865 10.79 7.79 -8.30
CA GLU A 865 10.66 8.98 -7.45
C GLU A 865 9.34 8.99 -6.68
N GLU A 866 8.19 8.72 -7.34
CA GLU A 866 6.91 8.65 -6.65
C GLU A 866 6.88 7.50 -5.64
N ASP A 867 7.49 6.34 -5.93
CA ASP A 867 7.63 5.28 -4.94
C ASP A 867 8.42 5.77 -3.72
N ALA A 868 9.60 6.38 -3.90
CA ALA A 868 10.40 6.93 -2.80
C ALA A 868 9.65 7.99 -1.96
N ILE A 869 8.86 8.83 -2.62
CA ILE A 869 7.99 9.83 -1.99
C ILE A 869 6.88 9.15 -1.17
N LEU A 870 6.29 8.07 -1.70
CA LEU A 870 5.21 7.32 -1.06
C LEU A 870 5.71 6.43 0.07
N SER A 871 6.89 5.79 -0.05
CA SER A 871 7.43 4.92 1.00
C SER A 871 7.64 5.70 2.29
N LYS A 872 8.07 6.97 2.24
CA LYS A 872 8.17 7.80 3.46
C LYS A 872 6.82 8.30 3.98
N LYS A 873 5.79 8.48 3.13
CA LYS A 873 4.41 8.74 3.57
C LYS A 873 3.80 7.53 4.27
N VAL A 874 4.09 6.32 3.78
CA VAL A 874 3.74 5.05 4.41
C VAL A 874 4.51 4.90 5.71
N VAL A 875 5.81 5.17 5.76
CA VAL A 875 6.60 5.18 7.01
C VAL A 875 6.05 6.20 8.01
N LYS A 876 5.77 7.47 7.64
CA LYS A 876 5.16 8.45 8.56
C LYS A 876 3.73 8.11 8.98
N LYS A 877 2.94 7.41 8.15
CA LYS A 877 1.60 6.89 8.53
C LYS A 877 1.67 5.58 9.31
N GLU A 878 2.64 4.71 9.05
CA GLU A 878 2.87 3.43 9.71
C GLU A 878 3.45 3.63 11.10
N HIS A 879 4.33 4.62 11.29
CA HIS A 879 4.78 5.09 12.61
C HIS A 879 3.63 5.67 13.45
N GLN A 880 2.52 6.04 12.80
CA GLN A 880 1.32 6.52 13.47
C GLN A 880 0.18 5.49 13.55
N LYS A 881 0.28 4.31 12.92
CA LYS A 881 -0.86 3.38 12.80
C LYS A 881 -0.62 1.90 13.08
N PHE A 882 0.61 1.37 13.11
CA PHE A 882 0.82 -0.04 13.42
C PHE A 882 1.71 -0.21 14.66
N GLY A 883 1.06 -0.58 15.77
CA GLY A 883 1.65 -0.68 17.09
C GLY A 883 2.82 -1.66 17.19
N LYS A 884 3.79 -1.31 18.02
CA LYS A 884 4.88 -2.08 18.67
C LYS A 884 5.17 -3.50 18.16
N VAL A 885 4.17 -4.38 18.15
CA VAL A 885 4.22 -5.79 17.71
C VAL A 885 4.83 -5.99 16.31
N VAL A 886 4.52 -5.12 15.33
CA VAL A 886 5.09 -5.25 13.97
C VAL A 886 6.56 -4.85 13.93
N GLN A 887 6.99 -3.89 14.75
CA GLN A 887 8.40 -3.48 14.84
C GLN A 887 9.24 -4.53 15.58
N GLU A 888 8.69 -5.13 16.64
CA GLU A 888 9.33 -6.21 17.40
C GLU A 888 9.55 -7.45 16.52
N GLN A 889 8.56 -7.81 15.70
CA GLN A 889 8.67 -8.91 14.75
C GLN A 889 9.74 -8.63 13.68
N LYS A 890 9.74 -7.43 13.08
CA LYS A 890 10.76 -7.00 12.11
C LYS A 890 12.16 -6.97 12.71
N LEU A 891 12.30 -6.63 14.00
CA LEU A 891 13.58 -6.64 14.71
C LEU A 891 14.07 -8.09 14.96
N LYS A 892 13.20 -8.98 15.42
CA LYS A 892 13.50 -10.42 15.58
C LYS A 892 13.93 -11.07 14.26
N GLU A 893 13.25 -10.75 13.16
CA GLU A 893 13.61 -11.20 11.81
C GLU A 893 14.98 -10.66 11.36
N THR A 894 15.25 -9.38 11.61
CA THR A 894 16.53 -8.75 11.27
C THR A 894 17.69 -9.38 12.05
N LEU A 895 17.51 -9.66 13.35
CA LEU A 895 18.50 -10.35 14.18
C LEU A 895 18.74 -11.80 13.72
N SER A 896 17.70 -12.49 13.29
CA SER A 896 17.83 -13.81 12.64
C SER A 896 18.67 -13.72 11.36
N GLY A 897 18.41 -12.70 10.53
CA GLY A 897 19.17 -12.42 9.32
C GLY A 897 20.65 -12.13 9.58
N ILE A 898 20.97 -11.35 10.62
CA ILE A 898 22.34 -11.07 11.06
C ILE A 898 23.08 -12.37 11.44
N ARG A 899 22.45 -13.22 12.26
CA ARG A 899 23.03 -14.51 12.69
C ARG A 899 23.30 -15.42 11.51
N TYR A 900 22.36 -15.49 10.57
CA TYR A 900 22.51 -16.26 9.35
C TYR A 900 23.67 -15.73 8.48
N ARG A 901 23.73 -14.42 8.23
CA ARG A 901 24.79 -13.80 7.41
C ARG A 901 26.17 -13.93 8.04
N ALA A 902 26.29 -13.76 9.35
CA ALA A 902 27.56 -13.95 10.06
C ALA A 902 28.06 -15.40 9.98
N LYS A 903 27.15 -16.38 10.09
CA LYS A 903 27.48 -17.80 9.90
C LYS A 903 27.94 -18.08 8.47
N THR A 904 27.25 -17.52 7.48
CA THR A 904 27.61 -17.66 6.06
C THR A 904 28.94 -16.98 5.74
N ALA A 905 29.21 -15.80 6.32
CA ALA A 905 30.48 -15.09 6.18
C ALA A 905 31.66 -15.92 6.73
N CYS A 906 31.52 -16.50 7.92
CA CYS A 906 32.52 -17.42 8.50
C CYS A 906 32.77 -18.66 7.62
N LEU A 907 31.70 -19.26 7.07
CA LEU A 907 31.82 -20.40 6.16
C LEU A 907 32.53 -20.04 4.84
N LYS A 908 32.23 -18.86 4.27
CA LYS A 908 32.84 -18.38 3.02
C LYS A 908 34.32 -18.03 3.16
N SER A 909 34.73 -17.54 4.32
CA SER A 909 36.10 -17.16 4.61
C SER A 909 36.99 -18.33 5.04
N LYS A 910 36.48 -19.58 5.10
CA LYS A 910 37.25 -20.73 5.55
C LYS A 910 38.48 -20.95 4.66
N GLY A 911 39.67 -20.98 5.26
CA GLY A 911 40.94 -21.05 4.54
C GLY A 911 41.47 -19.70 4.02
N THR A 912 40.85 -18.57 4.39
CA THR A 912 41.32 -17.22 4.03
C THR A 912 41.85 -16.47 5.27
N PRO A 913 42.70 -15.43 5.11
CA PRO A 913 43.16 -14.59 6.22
C PRO A 913 42.01 -13.97 7.04
N ALA A 914 40.84 -13.76 6.44
CA ALA A 914 39.65 -13.21 7.08
C ALA A 914 38.88 -14.21 7.97
N GLU A 915 39.20 -15.51 7.93
CA GLU A 915 38.50 -16.57 8.68
C GLU A 915 38.40 -16.28 10.18
N LYS A 916 39.50 -15.80 10.77
CA LYS A 916 39.55 -15.53 12.20
C LYS A 916 38.58 -14.43 12.61
N ILE A 917 38.44 -13.39 11.79
CA ILE A 917 37.58 -12.23 12.04
C ILE A 917 36.11 -12.61 11.84
N THR A 918 35.78 -13.20 10.70
CA THR A 918 34.39 -13.60 10.35
C THR A 918 33.82 -14.67 11.29
N CYS A 919 34.64 -15.62 11.76
CA CYS A 919 34.20 -16.63 12.71
C CYS A 919 34.08 -16.10 14.14
N SER A 920 34.92 -15.13 14.54
CA SER A 920 34.74 -14.37 15.79
C SER A 920 33.41 -13.60 15.79
N ILE A 921 33.09 -12.95 14.67
CA ILE A 921 31.80 -12.26 14.45
C ILE A 921 30.62 -13.24 14.55
N SER A 922 30.71 -14.40 13.90
CA SER A 922 29.66 -15.43 13.96
C SER A 922 29.42 -15.92 15.39
N GLN A 923 30.46 -16.10 16.20
CA GLN A 923 30.29 -16.50 17.60
C GLN A 923 29.60 -15.42 18.43
N ARG A 924 29.92 -14.14 18.18
CA ARG A 924 29.43 -13.02 18.98
C ARG A 924 27.96 -12.68 18.73
N VAL A 925 27.50 -12.74 17.48
CA VAL A 925 26.09 -12.46 17.16
C VAL A 925 25.15 -13.61 17.52
N ARG A 926 25.66 -14.81 17.83
CA ARG A 926 24.84 -15.96 18.24
C ARG A 926 24.08 -15.71 19.54
N THR A 927 24.64 -14.89 20.44
CA THR A 927 24.04 -14.59 21.74
C THR A 927 23.03 -13.44 21.69
N TRP A 928 22.85 -12.80 20.52
CA TRP A 928 21.90 -11.69 20.36
C TRP A 928 20.49 -12.25 20.34
N ASN A 929 19.72 -12.02 21.40
CA ASN A 929 18.33 -12.43 21.56
C ASN A 929 17.49 -11.23 21.98
N PHE A 930 16.22 -11.23 21.56
CA PHE A 930 15.28 -10.14 21.82
C PHE A 930 13.92 -10.75 22.19
N GLN A 931 13.46 -10.55 23.43
CA GLN A 931 12.26 -11.20 23.96
C GLN A 931 11.10 -10.24 24.21
N ASP A 932 11.36 -8.92 24.27
CA ASP A 932 10.41 -7.79 24.24
C ASP A 932 10.39 -6.97 25.55
N SER A 933 11.51 -6.30 25.86
CA SER A 933 11.58 -5.32 26.95
C SER A 933 12.44 -4.10 26.59
N GLU A 934 12.21 -2.94 27.20
CA GLU A 934 13.06 -1.76 27.02
C GLU A 934 14.51 -2.01 27.51
N ARG A 935 14.65 -2.96 28.45
CA ARG A 935 15.94 -3.49 28.89
C ARG A 935 16.65 -4.28 27.78
N ASP A 936 15.92 -5.02 26.95
CA ASP A 936 16.48 -5.75 25.80
C ASP A 936 16.95 -4.80 24.69
N LYS A 937 16.27 -3.66 24.48
CA LYS A 937 16.71 -2.65 23.50
C LYS A 937 18.00 -1.97 23.93
N ASN A 938 18.11 -1.61 25.21
CA ASN A 938 19.33 -1.02 25.77
C ASN A 938 20.49 -2.03 25.76
N GLU A 939 20.22 -3.30 26.09
CA GLU A 939 21.21 -4.37 26.01
C GLU A 939 21.65 -4.64 24.56
N LEU A 940 20.71 -4.71 23.61
CA LEU A 940 21.03 -4.88 22.19
C LEU A 940 21.84 -3.69 21.65
N SER A 941 21.50 -2.46 22.04
CA SER A 941 22.26 -1.26 21.68
C SER A 941 23.69 -1.32 22.22
N ARG A 942 23.87 -1.79 23.46
CA ARG A 942 25.19 -2.00 24.08
C ARG A 942 25.98 -3.12 23.38
N GLN A 943 25.30 -4.21 22.97
CA GLN A 943 25.90 -5.30 22.22
C GLN A 943 26.33 -4.88 20.81
N LEU A 944 25.53 -4.02 20.15
CA LEU A 944 25.87 -3.41 18.86
C LEU A 944 27.10 -2.52 18.98
N GLU A 945 27.15 -1.64 19.99
CA GLU A 945 28.33 -0.81 20.23
C GLU A 945 29.60 -1.64 20.53
N SER A 946 29.46 -2.64 21.39
CA SER A 946 30.54 -3.58 21.68
C SER A 946 31.03 -4.31 20.41
N PHE A 947 30.12 -4.62 19.50
CA PHE A 947 30.42 -5.27 18.23
C PHE A 947 31.18 -4.35 17.27
N LEU A 948 30.74 -3.10 17.12
CA LEU A 948 31.42 -2.11 16.27
C LEU A 948 32.86 -1.85 16.74
N ASN A 949 33.07 -1.68 18.04
CA ASN A 949 34.41 -1.48 18.62
C ASN A 949 35.37 -2.65 18.33
N VAL A 950 34.84 -3.88 18.30
CA VAL A 950 35.65 -5.07 18.03
C VAL A 950 35.95 -5.23 16.55
N LEU A 951 35.01 -4.88 15.67
CA LEU A 951 35.28 -4.83 14.23
C LEU A 951 36.37 -3.80 13.91
N GLU A 952 36.27 -2.63 14.52
CA GLU A 952 37.25 -1.54 14.38
C GLU A 952 38.65 -1.96 14.86
N ALA A 953 38.73 -2.78 15.90
CA ALA A 953 40.01 -3.29 16.42
C ALA A 953 40.58 -4.50 15.64
N GLN A 954 39.73 -5.29 14.98
CA GLN A 954 40.15 -6.51 14.28
C GLN A 954 40.44 -6.29 12.79
N VAL A 955 39.84 -5.28 12.16
CA VAL A 955 40.07 -4.92 10.76
C VAL A 955 41.21 -3.88 10.71
N PRO A 956 42.30 -4.12 9.96
CA PRO A 956 43.39 -3.16 9.88
C PRO A 956 42.96 -1.92 9.08
N TYR A 957 43.40 -0.75 9.55
CA TYR A 957 43.14 0.53 8.90
C TYR A 957 44.05 0.74 7.69
N VAL A 958 43.62 0.22 6.54
CA VAL A 958 44.28 0.35 5.23
C VAL A 958 43.32 0.98 4.21
N PRO A 959 43.82 1.67 3.16
CA PRO A 959 42.98 2.36 2.18
C PRO A 959 41.88 1.47 1.55
N GLU A 960 42.16 0.19 1.36
CA GLU A 960 41.25 -0.80 0.80
C GLU A 960 40.07 -1.13 1.73
N ASN A 961 40.24 -0.94 3.04
CA ASN A 961 39.20 -1.16 4.05
C ASN A 961 38.43 0.12 4.41
N ARG A 962 38.72 1.27 3.76
CA ARG A 962 38.10 2.58 4.08
C ARG A 962 36.57 2.55 4.09
N ASN A 963 35.96 1.84 3.14
CA ASN A 963 34.51 1.65 3.04
C ASN A 963 33.91 0.93 4.28
N ILE A 964 34.68 0.05 4.93
CA ILE A 964 34.26 -0.63 6.16
C ILE A 964 34.20 0.38 7.31
N PHE A 965 35.18 1.27 7.44
CA PHE A 965 35.23 2.30 8.48
C PHE A 965 34.20 3.42 8.26
N GLU A 966 33.96 3.85 7.01
CA GLU A 966 32.89 4.80 6.69
C GLU A 966 31.50 4.24 7.07
N LYS A 967 31.28 2.94 6.85
CA LYS A 967 30.05 2.25 7.26
C LYS A 967 29.96 2.04 8.77
N LEU A 968 31.08 1.82 9.47
CA LEU A 968 31.10 1.77 10.93
C LEU A 968 30.62 3.11 11.52
N GLU A 969 31.08 4.23 10.98
CA GLU A 969 30.69 5.57 11.43
C GLU A 969 29.22 5.89 11.10
N ASP A 970 28.73 5.53 9.91
CA ASP A 970 27.30 5.64 9.54
C ASP A 970 26.39 4.82 10.49
N ILE A 971 26.85 3.64 10.93
CA ILE A 971 26.11 2.84 11.92
C ILE A 971 26.11 3.50 13.31
N ARG A 972 27.16 4.24 13.69
CA ARG A 972 27.24 4.95 14.98
C ARG A 972 26.31 6.15 15.04
N GLN A 973 26.07 6.82 13.91
CA GLN A 973 25.19 7.98 13.81
C GLN A 973 23.70 7.63 13.70
N GLU A 974 23.37 6.36 13.42
CA GLU A 974 21.98 5.88 13.31
C GLU A 974 21.28 5.80 14.68
N GLN A 975 20.17 6.53 14.83
CA GLN A 975 19.39 6.54 16.08
C GLN A 975 18.29 5.48 16.12
N ASP A 976 17.81 5.00 14.96
CA ASP A 976 16.81 3.94 14.93
C ASP A 976 17.45 2.56 15.11
N LEU A 977 17.08 1.85 16.18
CA LEU A 977 17.68 0.56 16.53
C LEU A 977 17.50 -0.51 15.45
N LEU A 978 16.35 -0.53 14.77
CA LEU A 978 16.05 -1.50 13.72
C LEU A 978 16.90 -1.25 12.48
N GLU A 979 17.00 0.01 12.05
CA GLU A 979 17.84 0.40 10.92
C GLU A 979 19.32 0.21 11.24
N ARG A 980 19.73 0.47 12.48
CA ARG A 980 21.07 0.19 12.97
C ARG A 980 21.43 -1.30 12.86
N CYS A 981 20.52 -2.20 13.25
CA CYS A 981 20.68 -3.64 13.03
C CYS A 981 20.77 -4.01 11.54
N ARG A 982 19.96 -3.40 10.67
CA ARG A 982 20.01 -3.66 9.22
C ARG A 982 21.34 -3.23 8.61
N LYS A 983 21.86 -2.06 8.98
CA LYS A 983 23.17 -1.58 8.53
C LYS A 983 24.29 -2.52 9.00
N VAL A 984 24.25 -3.01 10.25
CA VAL A 984 25.19 -4.04 10.74
C VAL A 984 25.10 -5.35 9.92
N SER A 985 23.90 -5.80 9.59
CA SER A 985 23.68 -6.98 8.74
C SER A 985 24.35 -6.86 7.36
N ARG A 986 24.35 -5.65 6.79
CA ARG A 986 25.03 -5.34 5.52
C ARG A 986 26.55 -5.29 5.70
N LEU A 987 27.03 -4.64 6.77
CA LEU A 987 28.46 -4.56 7.09
C LEU A 987 29.10 -5.95 7.20
N ILE A 988 28.45 -6.88 7.90
CA ILE A 988 28.94 -8.27 8.08
C ILE A 988 29.19 -8.98 6.74
N SER A 989 28.45 -8.62 5.70
CA SER A 989 28.58 -9.22 4.38
C SER A 989 29.83 -8.76 3.62
N LEU A 990 30.43 -7.64 4.03
CA LEU A 990 31.62 -7.04 3.40
C LEU A 990 32.93 -7.52 4.04
N ILE A 991 32.86 -7.99 5.29
CA ILE A 991 34.03 -8.40 6.08
C ILE A 991 34.83 -9.56 5.45
N PRO A 992 34.23 -10.57 4.80
CA PRO A 992 35.00 -11.60 4.10
C PRO A 992 35.93 -11.06 3.00
N GLY A 993 35.67 -9.85 2.48
CA GLY A 993 36.51 -9.17 1.49
C GLY A 993 37.50 -8.16 2.08
N ALA A 994 37.56 -8.02 3.41
CA ALA A 994 38.51 -7.13 4.07
C ALA A 994 39.94 -7.64 3.86
N ARG A 995 40.88 -6.72 3.60
CA ARG A 995 42.31 -7.06 3.67
C ARG A 995 42.70 -7.19 5.13
N VAL A 996 43.28 -8.33 5.48
CA VAL A 996 43.69 -8.70 6.85
C VAL A 996 45.19 -8.90 6.91
#